data_AF-A0A7Y3L250-F1
#
_entry.id   AF-A0A7Y3L250-F1
#
_cell.length_a   1.000
_cell.length_b   1.000
_cell.length_c   1.000
_cell.angle_alpha   90.00
_cell.angle_beta   90.00
_cell.angle_gamma   90.00
#
_symmetry.space_group_name_H-M   'P 1'
#
loop_
_entity.id
_entity.type
_entity.pdbx_description
1 polymer ?
#
loop_
_entity_poly.entity_id
_entity_poly.type
_entity_poly.pdbx_seq_one_letter_code
_entity_poly.pdbx_strand_id
1 'polypeptide(L)'
;MKKKKGLLIDAVLGLLLTAAAALGYRTGWGPLAALEFKAYDLRSVLRQSLKTPDEIVLVAIDDDSIAQIGRWPWPRSRIAAALDAIARQHPRVVGLDILYSEAERDSGRAEIQRLRDRFDALVAGRRIFQKRGTDFDAEFSSSAAALDSDGRLIASIRASNDVVLPLFFAANPTRDKPNALPPQVSSSAVRASGPAGSFLVEDKAVAPLTDYAAAAEGLAHVNLYPESDGVLRRDASLVLHDGLLYPSFALRLAMAYVGATPAQVKLKPGVLTAGRLSVPLDADGMMPITFLGPPGARTIKRVSFQQVVGGALSPDYFKDKLVIVGPTASGVGNDRPMPLGGRMSDVEIFAHAAENVIDSRFLTQPPWAPQAEWGMLAAIGLFLTLILPRLRAFWGLVASLLIGVGVIGAGTYYFVLGQWIQIAYALSLLLTGYLVIVSRQFLLAERGKELVEASAIETNKMLGLSFQGQGMLDLAFEKFRLCPLDGAMKELLYNLALDFERKRMFSKAASVLGHIVAEDAGYKDAAKKIETLKAASDGAVFGGVGGRKDGTALLTSVGGAKPTLGRYEIDKELGRGAMGVVYLGRDPKINRQVAIKTMMLEEGEGGASKEVKERFFREAESAGTLNHPNIVRIFDAGEENDVAYIAMELLDGHDLIRYTVKNALLPVDKVLEYIAIVADALDYAHRQGIVHRDIKPANVMLLKDGGIRVADFGIARITASSKTATGTVMGTPSYMSPEQVAGRKVDGRSDLFSLTVALYELLTGEKPFKGGDGIGTLLFQIANDPHPDIRTLRDDLPSELKTIIDKGLAKNPGQRYQRGADLATALRSALAGMKAGALETILPAAPNEERRPPQFVPPPERTEERTLPMPAVPVADAPPQPATAAEPEPAPQVEMAAELEAVESVELAEEPEPVAEAEPTAETEPSVEAELAPEEVVPEMADEAEPTLEAAVEPESVAATEEPAAEEPAVEPVAEATAEAAAVEPVSAAAFVSDKTITMPVPAVSVAEDAFAEPAAESGGMRIELGPRSGIGGAGAPPPPPPPKEAA
;
A
#
# COMPACT_ATOMS: atom_id res chain seq x y z
N MET A 1 42.93 -12.65 -11.93
CA MET A 1 42.16 -13.60 -11.09
C MET A 1 40.94 -12.98 -10.37
N LYS A 2 41.04 -11.86 -9.64
CA LYS A 2 39.96 -11.33 -8.74
C LYS A 2 38.51 -11.43 -9.28
N LYS A 3 38.22 -10.96 -10.52
CA LYS A 3 36.85 -11.05 -11.12
C LYS A 3 36.25 -12.46 -11.15
N LYS A 4 37.03 -13.52 -11.44
CA LYS A 4 36.50 -14.91 -11.45
C LYS A 4 36.09 -15.40 -10.05
N LYS A 5 36.81 -14.99 -8.99
CA LYS A 5 36.43 -15.30 -7.60
C LYS A 5 35.18 -14.54 -7.15
N GLY A 6 34.96 -13.32 -7.65
CA GLY A 6 33.74 -12.55 -7.38
C GLY A 6 32.47 -13.29 -7.84
N LEU A 7 32.43 -13.62 -9.13
CA LEU A 7 31.33 -14.32 -9.81
C LEU A 7 31.01 -15.70 -9.21
N LEU A 8 32.02 -16.44 -8.76
CA LEU A 8 31.81 -17.73 -8.07
C LEU A 8 31.00 -17.57 -6.78
N ILE A 9 31.23 -16.50 -6.02
CA ILE A 9 30.51 -16.24 -4.77
C ILE A 9 29.08 -15.76 -5.07
N ASP A 10 28.87 -14.94 -6.11
CA ASP A 10 27.52 -14.55 -6.53
C ASP A 10 26.69 -15.76 -6.99
N ALA A 11 27.32 -16.71 -7.70
CA ALA A 11 26.67 -17.96 -8.09
C ALA A 11 26.31 -18.84 -6.88
N VAL A 12 27.21 -18.96 -5.89
CA VAL A 12 26.91 -19.67 -4.63
C VAL A 12 25.78 -18.98 -3.85
N LEU A 13 25.72 -17.65 -3.80
CA LEU A 13 24.62 -16.92 -3.17
C LEU A 13 23.29 -17.13 -3.90
N GLY A 14 23.28 -17.08 -5.23
CA GLY A 14 22.09 -17.40 -6.04
C GLY A 14 21.56 -18.81 -5.78
N LEU A 15 22.45 -19.81 -5.74
CA LEU A 15 22.10 -21.19 -5.42
C LEU A 15 21.58 -21.36 -3.98
N LEU A 16 22.22 -20.73 -2.99
CA LEU A 16 21.80 -20.79 -1.59
C LEU A 16 20.43 -20.14 -1.36
N LEU A 17 20.16 -18.98 -1.98
CA LEU A 17 18.84 -18.34 -1.91
C LEU A 17 17.77 -19.17 -2.61
N THR A 18 18.10 -19.79 -3.75
CA THR A 18 17.19 -20.71 -4.45
C THR A 18 16.88 -21.93 -3.59
N ALA A 19 17.88 -22.53 -2.93
CA ALA A 19 17.71 -23.65 -2.02
C ALA A 19 16.89 -23.26 -0.77
N ALA A 20 17.06 -22.05 -0.24
CA ALA A 20 16.25 -21.54 0.86
C ALA A 20 14.78 -21.32 0.47
N ALA A 21 14.51 -20.75 -0.71
CA ALA A 21 13.15 -20.58 -1.24
C ALA A 21 12.49 -21.94 -1.57
N ALA A 22 13.26 -22.88 -2.14
CA ALA A 22 12.86 -24.26 -2.37
C ALA A 22 12.48 -24.99 -1.07
N LEU A 23 13.29 -24.87 -0.03
CA LEU A 23 13.00 -25.43 1.29
C LEU A 23 11.78 -24.76 1.92
N GLY A 24 11.66 -23.44 1.81
CA GLY A 24 10.50 -22.67 2.28
C GLY A 24 9.20 -23.10 1.61
N TYR A 25 9.21 -23.33 0.29
CA TYR A 25 8.09 -23.90 -0.46
C TYR A 25 7.77 -25.33 0.01
N ARG A 26 8.77 -26.22 0.03
CA ARG A 26 8.61 -27.63 0.44
C ARG A 26 8.14 -27.81 1.88
N THR A 27 8.34 -26.82 2.76
CA THR A 27 7.94 -26.86 4.18
C THR A 27 6.73 -25.98 4.50
N GLY A 28 6.15 -25.24 3.53
CA GLY A 28 5.07 -24.28 3.79
C GLY A 28 5.47 -23.16 4.77
N TRP A 29 6.71 -22.67 4.69
CA TRP A 29 7.28 -21.76 5.68
C TRP A 29 6.44 -20.48 5.83
N GLY A 30 5.87 -20.30 7.03
CA GLY A 30 4.78 -19.37 7.32
C GLY A 30 4.87 -17.97 6.70
N PRO A 31 6.02 -17.26 6.74
CA PRO A 31 6.16 -15.94 6.13
C PRO A 31 5.94 -15.92 4.60
N LEU A 32 6.35 -16.97 3.88
CA LEU A 32 6.12 -17.07 2.44
C LEU A 32 4.71 -17.57 2.12
N ALA A 33 4.17 -18.50 2.91
CA ALA A 33 2.79 -18.94 2.81
C ALA A 33 1.81 -17.77 3.04
N ALA A 34 2.05 -16.92 4.04
CA ALA A 34 1.26 -15.72 4.31
C ALA A 34 1.35 -14.65 3.21
N LEU A 35 2.45 -14.60 2.44
CA LEU A 35 2.54 -13.77 1.24
C LEU A 35 1.76 -14.38 0.06
N GLU A 36 1.74 -15.71 -0.07
CA GLU A 36 0.91 -16.38 -1.08
C GLU A 36 -0.58 -16.25 -0.76
N PHE A 37 -1.01 -16.40 0.49
CA PHE A 37 -2.39 -16.16 0.90
C PHE A 37 -2.83 -14.71 0.63
N LYS A 38 -1.99 -13.70 0.93
CA LYS A 38 -2.30 -12.32 0.54
C LYS A 38 -2.35 -12.08 -0.98
N ALA A 39 -1.56 -12.83 -1.75
CA ALA A 39 -1.60 -12.79 -3.22
C ALA A 39 -2.83 -13.54 -3.79
N TYR A 40 -3.28 -14.61 -3.13
CA TYR A 40 -4.56 -15.29 -3.41
C TYR A 40 -5.73 -14.34 -3.13
N ASP A 41 -5.75 -13.73 -1.94
CA ASP A 41 -6.80 -12.83 -1.46
C ASP A 41 -6.98 -11.64 -2.43
N LEU A 42 -5.88 -10.97 -2.79
CA LEU A 42 -5.90 -9.88 -3.77
C LEU A 42 -6.35 -10.32 -5.18
N ARG A 43 -5.98 -11.53 -5.64
CA ARG A 43 -6.44 -12.07 -6.93
C ARG A 43 -7.90 -12.54 -6.88
N SER A 44 -8.44 -12.92 -5.72
CA SER A 44 -9.83 -13.37 -5.56
C SER A 44 -10.86 -12.30 -5.93
N VAL A 45 -10.51 -11.02 -5.78
CA VAL A 45 -11.29 -9.86 -6.27
C VAL A 45 -11.63 -9.99 -7.76
N LEU A 46 -10.72 -10.55 -8.56
CA LEU A 46 -10.86 -10.68 -10.02
C LEU A 46 -11.76 -11.85 -10.45
N ARG A 47 -12.32 -12.62 -9.50
CA ARG A 47 -13.29 -13.71 -9.75
C ARG A 47 -14.68 -13.43 -9.17
N GLN A 48 -14.93 -12.22 -8.66
CA GLN A 48 -16.25 -11.82 -8.18
C GLN A 48 -17.30 -11.87 -9.31
N SER A 49 -18.51 -12.34 -9.00
CA SER A 49 -19.61 -12.41 -9.96
C SER A 49 -20.51 -11.19 -9.85
N LEU A 50 -20.75 -10.51 -10.97
CA LEU A 50 -21.76 -9.45 -11.07
C LEU A 50 -23.20 -9.99 -11.19
N LYS A 51 -23.37 -11.32 -11.35
CA LYS A 51 -24.67 -11.98 -11.44
C LYS A 51 -24.99 -12.72 -10.14
N THR A 52 -26.12 -12.36 -9.52
CA THR A 52 -26.72 -13.08 -8.38
C THR A 52 -27.12 -14.50 -8.79
N PRO A 53 -26.82 -15.55 -8.01
CA PRO A 53 -27.47 -16.84 -8.15
C PRO A 53 -28.97 -16.69 -7.83
N ASP A 54 -29.84 -17.02 -8.78
CA ASP A 54 -31.29 -17.02 -8.57
C ASP A 54 -31.79 -18.30 -7.88
N GLU A 55 -30.96 -19.35 -7.85
CA GLU A 55 -31.25 -20.70 -7.35
C GLU A 55 -31.10 -20.85 -5.83
N ILE A 56 -30.41 -19.92 -5.16
CA ILE A 56 -30.09 -19.97 -3.73
C ILE A 56 -30.62 -18.73 -3.01
N VAL A 57 -31.35 -18.94 -1.91
CA VAL A 57 -31.92 -17.88 -1.07
C VAL A 57 -31.55 -18.08 0.39
N LEU A 58 -31.04 -17.02 1.02
CA LEU A 58 -30.76 -16.94 2.44
C LEU A 58 -31.92 -16.26 3.18
N VAL A 59 -32.58 -17.01 4.06
CA VAL A 59 -33.54 -16.49 5.05
C VAL A 59 -32.75 -16.13 6.30
N ALA A 60 -32.43 -14.84 6.38
CA ALA A 60 -31.61 -14.23 7.40
C ALA A 60 -32.38 -14.04 8.71
N ILE A 61 -31.95 -14.70 9.77
CA ILE A 61 -32.27 -14.28 11.14
C ILE A 61 -31.35 -13.09 11.42
N ASP A 62 -31.89 -11.90 11.17
CA ASP A 62 -31.17 -10.61 11.15
C ASP A 62 -31.59 -9.67 12.29
N ASP A 63 -30.84 -8.58 12.45
CA ASP A 63 -31.08 -7.59 13.50
C ASP A 63 -32.48 -6.96 13.40
N ASP A 64 -33.02 -6.78 12.18
CA ASP A 64 -34.40 -6.34 11.93
C ASP A 64 -35.45 -7.37 12.40
N SER A 65 -35.23 -8.66 12.15
CA SER A 65 -36.11 -9.72 12.69
C SER A 65 -36.07 -9.76 14.21
N ILE A 66 -34.90 -9.58 14.83
CA ILE A 66 -34.75 -9.53 16.29
C ILE A 66 -35.43 -8.28 16.88
N ALA A 67 -35.33 -7.14 16.21
CA ALA A 67 -36.03 -5.91 16.61
C ALA A 67 -37.57 -6.05 16.56
N GLN A 68 -38.11 -6.80 15.60
CA GLN A 68 -39.57 -6.95 15.41
C GLN A 68 -40.19 -8.15 16.15
N ILE A 69 -39.49 -9.29 16.23
CA ILE A 69 -39.99 -10.53 16.85
C ILE A 69 -39.64 -10.59 18.34
N GLY A 70 -38.53 -9.96 18.74
CA GLY A 70 -37.97 -10.00 20.09
C GLY A 70 -36.60 -10.69 20.14
N ARG A 71 -36.01 -10.75 21.33
CA ARG A 71 -34.67 -11.31 21.53
C ARG A 71 -34.56 -12.78 21.09
N TRP A 72 -33.47 -13.09 20.40
CA TRP A 72 -33.04 -14.46 20.09
C TRP A 72 -32.48 -15.15 21.36
N PRO A 73 -32.65 -16.49 21.53
CA PRO A 73 -33.38 -17.42 20.68
C PRO A 73 -34.90 -17.35 20.85
N TRP A 74 -35.63 -17.56 19.76
CA TRP A 74 -37.10 -17.64 19.76
C TRP A 74 -37.59 -19.09 20.03
N PRO A 75 -38.83 -19.29 20.51
CA PRO A 75 -39.45 -20.61 20.64
C PRO A 75 -39.49 -21.36 19.31
N ARG A 76 -39.30 -22.69 19.30
CA ARG A 76 -39.22 -23.50 18.07
C ARG A 76 -40.51 -23.48 17.25
N SER A 77 -41.65 -23.18 17.89
CA SER A 77 -42.92 -22.89 17.23
C SER A 77 -42.91 -21.66 16.30
N ARG A 78 -42.01 -20.69 16.49
CA ARG A 78 -41.76 -19.59 15.52
C ARG A 78 -40.97 -20.07 14.31
N ILE A 79 -39.98 -20.94 14.52
CA ILE A 79 -39.21 -21.55 13.44
C ILE A 79 -40.10 -22.48 12.60
N ALA A 80 -40.99 -23.23 13.26
CA ALA A 80 -42.01 -24.06 12.60
C ALA A 80 -42.89 -23.23 11.65
N ALA A 81 -43.42 -22.10 12.11
CA ALA A 81 -44.25 -21.20 11.30
C ALA A 81 -43.49 -20.61 10.07
N ALA A 82 -42.18 -20.35 10.20
CA ALA A 82 -41.35 -19.93 9.07
C ALA A 82 -41.12 -21.08 8.07
N LEU A 83 -40.83 -22.28 8.57
CA LEU A 83 -40.67 -23.48 7.75
C LEU A 83 -41.97 -23.85 7.01
N ASP A 84 -43.12 -23.74 7.67
CA ASP A 84 -44.45 -23.91 7.07
C ASP A 84 -44.75 -22.85 5.99
N ALA A 85 -44.18 -21.65 6.09
CA ALA A 85 -44.30 -20.59 5.08
C ALA A 85 -43.39 -20.84 3.87
N ILE A 86 -42.18 -21.37 4.09
CA ILE A 86 -41.23 -21.76 3.04
C ILE A 86 -41.74 -22.99 2.28
N ALA A 87 -42.10 -24.07 3.00
CA ALA A 87 -42.53 -25.34 2.43
C ALA A 87 -43.78 -25.21 1.54
N ARG A 88 -44.72 -24.32 1.90
CA ARG A 88 -45.91 -23.98 1.07
C ARG A 88 -45.58 -23.39 -0.31
N GLN A 89 -44.34 -22.99 -0.57
CA GLN A 89 -43.90 -22.49 -1.87
C GLN A 89 -43.08 -23.51 -2.68
N HIS A 90 -42.94 -24.75 -2.20
CA HIS A 90 -42.23 -25.85 -2.88
C HIS A 90 -40.77 -25.52 -3.27
N PRO A 91 -39.88 -25.25 -2.28
CA PRO A 91 -38.43 -25.27 -2.50
C PRO A 91 -37.94 -26.68 -2.87
N ARG A 92 -36.71 -26.80 -3.37
CA ARG A 92 -36.06 -28.10 -3.62
C ARG A 92 -35.35 -28.68 -2.41
N VAL A 93 -34.89 -27.84 -1.49
CA VAL A 93 -34.28 -28.23 -0.21
C VAL A 93 -34.28 -27.03 0.73
N VAL A 94 -34.44 -27.29 2.03
CA VAL A 94 -34.30 -26.29 3.10
C VAL A 94 -33.18 -26.71 4.05
N GLY A 95 -32.09 -25.95 4.08
CA GLY A 95 -31.11 -26.01 5.15
C GLY A 95 -31.59 -25.19 6.34
N LEU A 96 -31.73 -25.80 7.52
CA LEU A 96 -32.09 -25.08 8.74
C LEU A 96 -30.90 -25.13 9.71
N ASP A 97 -30.02 -24.13 9.61
CA ASP A 97 -28.76 -24.03 10.37
C ASP A 97 -29.00 -23.56 11.82
N ILE A 98 -29.66 -24.44 12.59
CA ILE A 98 -29.90 -24.29 14.03
C ILE A 98 -29.77 -25.68 14.66
N LEU A 99 -28.83 -25.85 15.60
CA LEU A 99 -28.53 -27.13 16.24
C LEU A 99 -29.45 -27.41 17.44
N TYR A 100 -30.48 -28.25 17.23
CA TYR A 100 -31.42 -28.67 18.27
C TYR A 100 -30.93 -29.90 19.06
N SER A 101 -29.80 -29.77 19.77
CA SER A 101 -29.19 -30.84 20.58
C SER A 101 -29.90 -31.10 21.92
N GLU A 102 -30.65 -30.13 22.44
CA GLU A 102 -31.44 -30.23 23.69
C GLU A 102 -32.94 -30.00 23.43
N ALA A 103 -33.81 -30.42 24.35
CA ALA A 103 -35.27 -30.22 24.27
C ALA A 103 -35.71 -28.84 24.80
N GLU A 104 -36.75 -28.25 24.22
CA GLU A 104 -37.26 -26.94 24.63
C GLU A 104 -38.04 -27.03 25.96
N ARG A 105 -37.58 -26.29 26.98
CA ARG A 105 -38.20 -26.26 28.32
C ARG A 105 -39.25 -25.15 28.41
N ASP A 106 -40.41 -25.37 27.81
CA ASP A 106 -41.56 -24.46 27.97
C ASP A 106 -42.13 -24.55 29.41
N SER A 107 -42.06 -23.43 30.14
CA SER A 107 -42.52 -23.33 31.53
C SER A 107 -44.05 -23.32 31.65
N GLY A 108 -44.76 -22.86 30.63
CA GLY A 108 -46.22 -22.96 30.53
C GLY A 108 -46.67 -24.41 30.36
N ARG A 109 -46.00 -25.18 29.50
CA ARG A 109 -46.24 -26.62 29.31
C ARG A 109 -46.02 -27.39 30.61
N ALA A 110 -44.97 -27.05 31.35
CA ALA A 110 -44.67 -27.65 32.65
C ALA A 110 -45.76 -27.34 33.70
N GLU A 111 -46.22 -26.09 33.81
CA GLU A 111 -47.29 -25.73 34.76
C GLU A 111 -48.67 -26.27 34.30
N ILE A 112 -48.96 -26.35 33.00
CA ILE A 112 -50.16 -27.02 32.45
C ILE A 112 -50.16 -28.51 32.81
N GLN A 113 -49.03 -29.21 32.68
CA GLN A 113 -48.92 -30.61 33.10
C GLN A 113 -49.12 -30.74 34.62
N ARG A 114 -48.47 -29.89 35.42
CA ARG A 114 -48.64 -29.86 36.89
C ARG A 114 -50.08 -29.57 37.33
N LEU A 115 -50.79 -28.70 36.61
CA LEU A 115 -52.21 -28.42 36.83
C LEU A 115 -53.07 -29.65 36.48
N ARG A 116 -52.75 -30.37 35.40
CA ARG A 116 -53.41 -31.64 35.06
C ARG A 116 -53.15 -32.71 36.13
N ASP A 117 -51.90 -32.96 36.51
CA ASP A 117 -51.52 -33.94 37.53
C ASP A 117 -52.25 -33.68 38.86
N ARG A 118 -52.37 -32.40 39.24
CA ARG A 118 -53.12 -31.96 40.42
C ARG A 118 -54.63 -32.15 40.27
N PHE A 119 -55.18 -31.89 39.08
CA PHE A 119 -56.59 -32.10 38.77
C PHE A 119 -56.95 -33.59 38.81
N ASP A 120 -56.16 -34.44 38.14
CA ASP A 120 -56.31 -35.89 38.12
C ASP A 120 -56.20 -36.48 39.54
N ALA A 121 -55.28 -35.97 40.38
CA ALA A 121 -55.19 -36.35 41.79
C ALA A 121 -56.44 -35.95 42.61
N LEU A 122 -57.08 -34.81 42.30
CA LEU A 122 -58.32 -34.37 42.96
C LEU A 122 -59.54 -35.18 42.50
N VAL A 123 -59.59 -35.58 41.22
CA VAL A 123 -60.62 -36.48 40.66
C VAL A 123 -60.46 -37.90 41.23
N ALA A 124 -59.24 -38.45 41.22
CA ALA A 124 -58.93 -39.76 41.83
C ALA A 124 -59.24 -39.78 43.33
N GLY A 125 -58.91 -38.70 44.05
CA GLY A 125 -59.26 -38.48 45.45
C GLY A 125 -60.75 -38.20 45.72
N ARG A 126 -61.62 -38.24 44.70
CA ARG A 126 -63.07 -37.95 44.75
C ARG A 126 -63.42 -36.57 45.34
N ARG A 127 -62.49 -35.61 45.29
CA ARG A 127 -62.70 -34.21 45.73
C ARG A 127 -63.35 -33.36 44.65
N ILE A 128 -63.23 -33.76 43.39
CA ILE A 128 -63.95 -33.21 42.24
C ILE A 128 -64.71 -34.36 41.58
N PHE A 129 -65.98 -34.13 41.21
CA PHE A 129 -66.81 -35.14 40.55
C PHE A 129 -66.92 -34.85 39.06
N GLN A 130 -66.06 -35.47 38.27
CA GLN A 130 -66.00 -35.30 36.81
C GLN A 130 -66.57 -36.51 36.08
N LYS A 131 -67.27 -36.27 34.96
CA LYS A 131 -67.68 -37.31 34.02
C LYS A 131 -66.50 -37.58 33.07
N ARG A 132 -66.01 -38.84 33.01
CA ARG A 132 -64.89 -39.24 32.13
C ARG A 132 -65.10 -38.73 30.69
N GLY A 133 -64.10 -38.05 30.13
CA GLY A 133 -64.18 -37.48 28.78
C GLY A 133 -65.08 -36.24 28.75
N THR A 134 -64.69 -35.19 29.47
CA THR A 134 -65.32 -33.86 29.44
C THR A 134 -64.29 -32.78 29.15
N ASP A 135 -64.76 -31.58 28.81
CA ASP A 135 -64.01 -30.53 28.12
C ASP A 135 -62.59 -30.27 28.66
N PHE A 136 -62.40 -30.25 29.99
CA PHE A 136 -61.07 -30.07 30.61
C PHE A 136 -60.01 -31.10 30.18
N ASP A 137 -60.37 -32.36 29.92
CA ASP A 137 -59.42 -33.37 29.40
C ASP A 137 -58.93 -32.99 27.99
N ALA A 138 -59.82 -32.44 27.17
CA ALA A 138 -59.49 -31.95 25.84
C ALA A 138 -58.72 -30.62 25.91
N GLU A 139 -59.12 -29.72 26.80
CA GLU A 139 -58.51 -28.39 26.99
C GLU A 139 -57.08 -28.47 27.54
N PHE A 140 -56.82 -29.32 28.55
CA PHE A 140 -55.45 -29.64 28.99
C PHE A 140 -54.61 -30.23 27.85
N SER A 141 -55.18 -31.15 27.07
CA SER A 141 -54.47 -31.81 25.96
C SER A 141 -54.17 -30.84 24.81
N SER A 142 -55.12 -29.98 24.45
CA SER A 142 -54.95 -28.98 23.39
C SER A 142 -54.02 -27.85 23.83
N SER A 143 -54.05 -27.45 25.11
CA SER A 143 -53.11 -26.46 25.66
C SER A 143 -51.69 -27.01 25.73
N ALA A 144 -51.52 -28.26 26.17
CA ALA A 144 -50.22 -28.93 26.16
C ALA A 144 -49.64 -29.13 24.74
N ALA A 145 -50.50 -29.41 23.75
CA ALA A 145 -50.11 -29.48 22.33
C ALA A 145 -49.94 -28.09 21.67
N ALA A 146 -50.55 -27.03 22.22
CA ALA A 146 -50.33 -25.66 21.79
C ALA A 146 -48.95 -25.13 22.21
N LEU A 147 -48.46 -25.59 23.36
CA LEU A 147 -47.14 -25.30 23.93
C LEU A 147 -46.07 -26.35 23.58
N ASP A 148 -46.37 -27.27 22.65
CA ASP A 148 -45.40 -28.25 22.14
C ASP A 148 -44.57 -27.68 20.98
N SER A 149 -43.70 -26.71 21.28
CA SER A 149 -42.82 -26.09 20.28
C SER A 149 -41.92 -27.11 19.56
N ASP A 150 -41.42 -28.13 20.28
CA ASP A 150 -40.63 -29.23 19.70
C ASP A 150 -41.45 -30.09 18.74
N GLY A 151 -42.59 -30.64 19.21
CA GLY A 151 -43.47 -31.49 18.41
C GLY A 151 -44.02 -30.77 17.17
N ARG A 152 -44.25 -29.46 17.26
CA ARG A 152 -44.63 -28.60 16.13
C ARG A 152 -43.52 -28.48 15.10
N LEU A 153 -42.29 -28.15 15.49
CA LEU A 153 -41.19 -28.03 14.54
C LEU A 153 -40.82 -29.38 13.91
N ILE A 154 -40.85 -30.47 14.68
CA ILE A 154 -40.69 -31.84 14.15
C ILE A 154 -41.78 -32.17 13.11
N ALA A 155 -43.02 -31.72 13.32
CA ALA A 155 -44.10 -31.90 12.34
C ALA A 155 -43.87 -31.07 11.07
N SER A 156 -43.48 -29.80 11.17
CA SER A 156 -43.14 -28.94 10.02
C SER A 156 -41.97 -29.49 9.20
N ILE A 157 -40.94 -30.04 9.87
CA ILE A 157 -39.79 -30.70 9.22
C ILE A 157 -40.28 -31.89 8.38
N ARG A 158 -41.09 -32.78 8.96
CA ARG A 158 -41.67 -33.93 8.22
C ARG A 158 -42.65 -33.50 7.12
N ALA A 159 -43.38 -32.40 7.30
CA ALA A 159 -44.30 -31.88 6.28
C ALA A 159 -43.56 -31.29 5.07
N SER A 160 -42.36 -30.74 5.27
CA SER A 160 -41.53 -30.21 4.20
C SER A 160 -40.72 -31.27 3.45
N ASN A 161 -40.50 -32.46 4.05
CA ASN A 161 -39.63 -33.57 3.61
C ASN A 161 -38.15 -33.20 3.37
N ASP A 162 -37.84 -32.21 2.52
CA ASP A 162 -36.51 -31.91 2.02
C ASP A 162 -35.66 -31.01 2.97
N VAL A 163 -35.66 -31.31 4.27
CA VAL A 163 -34.96 -30.50 5.29
C VAL A 163 -33.64 -31.12 5.71
N VAL A 164 -32.56 -30.33 5.65
CA VAL A 164 -31.22 -30.68 6.16
C VAL A 164 -30.96 -29.94 7.47
N LEU A 165 -30.50 -30.66 8.50
CA LEU A 165 -30.15 -30.10 9.82
C LEU A 165 -28.63 -30.18 10.07
N PRO A 166 -28.07 -29.27 10.89
CA PRO A 166 -26.66 -29.26 11.21
C PRO A 166 -26.26 -30.41 12.16
N LEU A 167 -25.02 -30.84 12.02
CA LEU A 167 -24.23 -31.65 12.96
C LEU A 167 -23.01 -30.79 13.36
N PHE A 168 -22.56 -30.84 14.61
CA PHE A 168 -21.35 -30.13 15.01
C PHE A 168 -20.33 -31.07 15.61
N PHE A 169 -19.13 -31.10 15.03
CA PHE A 169 -17.99 -31.82 15.58
C PHE A 169 -17.12 -30.89 16.44
N ALA A 170 -16.40 -31.45 17.41
CA ALA A 170 -15.49 -30.72 18.27
C ALA A 170 -14.22 -31.54 18.55
N ALA A 171 -13.07 -30.86 18.50
CA ALA A 171 -11.80 -31.45 18.89
C ALA A 171 -11.86 -31.98 20.33
N ASN A 172 -11.42 -33.21 20.54
CA ASN A 172 -11.43 -33.85 21.86
C ASN A 172 -10.06 -33.74 22.54
N PRO A 173 -9.84 -32.79 23.48
CA PRO A 173 -8.52 -32.56 24.07
C PRO A 173 -8.01 -33.73 24.93
N THR A 174 -8.88 -34.64 25.37
CA THR A 174 -8.52 -35.82 26.15
C THR A 174 -8.19 -37.05 25.29
N ARG A 175 -8.54 -37.04 23.99
CA ARG A 175 -8.47 -38.22 23.08
C ARG A 175 -9.18 -39.47 23.63
N ASP A 176 -10.27 -39.27 24.36
CA ASP A 176 -11.21 -40.35 24.67
C ASP A 176 -11.83 -40.90 23.36
N LYS A 177 -12.32 -42.15 23.42
CA LYS A 177 -12.97 -42.81 22.27
C LYS A 177 -14.12 -41.95 21.71
N PRO A 178 -14.35 -41.96 20.38
CA PRO A 178 -15.47 -41.24 19.79
C PRO A 178 -16.82 -41.59 20.41
N ASN A 179 -17.69 -40.60 20.57
CA ASN A 179 -19.01 -40.81 21.15
C ASN A 179 -19.98 -41.39 20.11
N ALA A 180 -20.30 -42.67 20.25
CA ALA A 180 -21.18 -43.41 19.34
C ALA A 180 -22.48 -42.64 19.03
N LEU A 181 -22.66 -42.28 17.75
CA LEU A 181 -23.83 -41.53 17.29
C LEU A 181 -25.06 -42.43 17.08
N PRO A 182 -26.29 -41.94 17.37
CA PRO A 182 -27.51 -42.71 17.15
C PRO A 182 -27.64 -43.22 15.70
N PRO A 183 -28.31 -44.37 15.47
CA PRO A 183 -28.53 -44.90 14.11
C PRO A 183 -29.20 -43.92 13.13
N GLN A 184 -30.04 -43.02 13.65
CA GLN A 184 -30.69 -41.94 12.91
C GLN A 184 -29.71 -40.86 12.43
N VAL A 185 -28.59 -40.69 13.14
CA VAL A 185 -27.55 -39.70 12.81
C VAL A 185 -26.52 -40.31 11.87
N SER A 186 -26.05 -41.53 12.18
CA SER A 186 -25.08 -42.26 11.35
C SER A 186 -25.65 -42.78 10.02
N SER A 187 -26.97 -42.74 9.82
CA SER A 187 -27.61 -42.96 8.51
C SER A 187 -27.23 -41.90 7.46
N SER A 188 -26.91 -40.67 7.89
CA SER A 188 -26.50 -39.57 7.02
C SER A 188 -25.03 -39.67 6.58
N ALA A 189 -24.28 -40.64 7.11
CA ALA A 189 -22.88 -40.85 6.74
C ALA A 189 -22.74 -41.36 5.29
N VAL A 190 -21.76 -40.78 4.61
CA VAL A 190 -21.33 -41.15 3.27
C VAL A 190 -20.49 -42.43 3.31
N ARG A 191 -20.92 -43.47 2.59
CA ARG A 191 -20.13 -44.69 2.36
C ARG A 191 -19.27 -44.53 1.11
N ALA A 192 -18.26 -43.66 1.21
CA ALA A 192 -17.37 -43.38 0.10
C ALA A 192 -16.63 -44.64 -0.38
N SER A 193 -16.48 -44.77 -1.69
CA SER A 193 -15.62 -45.77 -2.33
C SER A 193 -14.48 -45.07 -3.08
N GLY A 194 -13.25 -45.51 -2.83
CA GLY A 194 -12.01 -44.92 -3.34
C GLY A 194 -10.86 -45.00 -2.33
N PRO A 195 -9.64 -44.57 -2.70
CA PRO A 195 -8.59 -44.33 -1.72
C PRO A 195 -9.01 -43.20 -0.78
N ALA A 196 -8.82 -43.37 0.54
CA ALA A 196 -9.12 -42.32 1.50
C ALA A 196 -8.12 -41.16 1.32
N GLY A 197 -8.64 -39.94 1.15
CA GLY A 197 -7.84 -38.73 1.37
C GLY A 197 -7.57 -38.53 2.86
N SER A 198 -6.65 -37.61 3.18
CA SER A 198 -6.35 -37.17 4.55
C SER A 198 -7.45 -36.25 5.09
N PHE A 199 -8.67 -36.78 5.23
CA PHE A 199 -9.80 -36.06 5.81
C PHE A 199 -9.53 -35.68 7.27
N LEU A 200 -10.08 -34.53 7.70
CA LEU A 200 -10.08 -34.12 9.09
C LEU A 200 -10.81 -35.17 9.94
N VAL A 201 -10.18 -35.57 11.04
CA VAL A 201 -10.70 -36.56 11.99
C VAL A 201 -11.15 -35.85 13.25
N GLU A 202 -12.41 -36.03 13.61
CA GLU A 202 -13.01 -35.39 14.79
C GLU A 202 -13.55 -36.44 15.76
N ASP A 203 -13.12 -36.36 17.01
CA ASP A 203 -13.43 -37.37 18.03
C ASP A 203 -14.79 -37.13 18.73
N LYS A 204 -15.26 -35.87 18.85
CA LYS A 204 -16.53 -35.57 19.54
C LYS A 204 -17.57 -35.01 18.58
N ALA A 205 -18.80 -35.52 18.68
CA ALA A 205 -19.94 -35.11 17.86
C ALA A 205 -21.14 -34.67 18.71
N VAL A 206 -21.75 -33.53 18.35
CA VAL A 206 -22.96 -32.96 18.93
C VAL A 206 -24.03 -32.95 17.84
N ALA A 207 -24.94 -33.90 17.90
CA ALA A 207 -26.05 -34.07 16.98
C ALA A 207 -27.34 -33.43 17.51
N PRO A 208 -28.33 -33.13 16.64
CA PRO A 208 -29.68 -32.83 17.09
C PRO A 208 -30.33 -34.05 17.76
N LEU A 209 -31.40 -33.81 18.53
CA LEU A 209 -32.21 -34.85 19.16
C LEU A 209 -32.66 -35.93 18.15
N THR A 210 -32.82 -37.17 18.61
CA THR A 210 -33.16 -38.33 17.76
C THR A 210 -34.42 -38.13 16.92
N ASP A 211 -35.40 -37.41 17.44
CA ASP A 211 -36.71 -37.24 16.79
C ASP A 211 -36.68 -36.18 15.69
N TYR A 212 -35.73 -35.24 15.79
CA TYR A 212 -35.33 -34.29 14.74
C TYR A 212 -34.48 -34.99 13.67
N ALA A 213 -33.49 -35.80 14.09
CA ALA A 213 -32.68 -36.61 13.18
C ALA A 213 -33.52 -37.63 12.38
N ALA A 214 -34.61 -38.14 12.97
CA ALA A 214 -35.59 -39.01 12.31
C ALA A 214 -36.69 -38.25 11.53
N ALA A 215 -36.66 -36.92 11.52
CA ALA A 215 -37.61 -36.08 10.77
C ALA A 215 -36.98 -35.44 9.53
N ALA A 216 -35.67 -35.16 9.58
CA ALA A 216 -34.91 -34.55 8.50
C ALA A 216 -34.56 -35.54 7.36
N GLU A 217 -34.42 -35.02 6.15
CA GLU A 217 -33.88 -35.73 4.97
C GLU A 217 -32.38 -36.02 5.14
N GLY A 218 -31.66 -35.24 5.95
CA GLY A 218 -30.34 -35.65 6.42
C GLY A 218 -29.66 -34.66 7.35
N LEU A 219 -28.54 -35.12 7.89
CA LEU A 219 -27.64 -34.34 8.74
C LEU A 219 -26.32 -34.08 8.02
N ALA A 220 -25.72 -32.92 8.26
CA ALA A 220 -24.45 -32.54 7.66
C ALA A 220 -23.71 -31.52 8.54
N HIS A 221 -22.38 -31.52 8.52
CA HIS A 221 -21.63 -30.76 9.52
C HIS A 221 -21.45 -29.28 9.17
N VAL A 222 -21.51 -28.44 10.20
CA VAL A 222 -21.28 -26.98 10.12
C VAL A 222 -19.89 -26.57 10.62
N ASN A 223 -18.95 -27.51 10.64
CA ASN A 223 -17.55 -27.25 10.97
C ASN A 223 -16.83 -26.47 9.86
N LEU A 224 -16.33 -25.28 10.20
CA LEU A 224 -15.52 -24.41 9.34
C LEU A 224 -14.12 -24.21 9.93
N TYR A 225 -13.09 -24.55 9.15
CA TYR A 225 -11.69 -24.60 9.57
C TYR A 225 -10.87 -23.50 8.88
N PRO A 226 -10.70 -22.31 9.51
CA PRO A 226 -9.89 -21.24 8.92
C PRO A 226 -8.40 -21.61 8.84
N GLU A 227 -7.68 -20.97 7.92
CA GLU A 227 -6.23 -21.05 7.84
C GLU A 227 -5.54 -20.40 9.05
N SER A 228 -4.20 -20.53 9.12
CA SER A 228 -3.37 -20.01 10.22
C SER A 228 -3.35 -18.48 10.36
N ASP A 229 -3.94 -17.74 9.43
CA ASP A 229 -4.19 -16.30 9.52
C ASP A 229 -5.62 -15.94 9.99
N GLY A 230 -6.45 -16.96 10.30
CA GLY A 230 -7.82 -16.81 10.77
C GLY A 230 -8.86 -16.58 9.68
N VAL A 231 -8.43 -16.42 8.42
CA VAL A 231 -9.31 -16.30 7.24
C VAL A 231 -9.74 -17.68 6.77
N LEU A 232 -10.94 -17.80 6.20
CA LEU A 232 -11.45 -19.05 5.63
C LEU A 232 -11.41 -19.00 4.10
N ARG A 233 -10.69 -19.94 3.47
CA ARG A 233 -10.65 -20.12 2.00
C ARG A 233 -11.17 -21.48 1.52
N ARG A 234 -11.45 -22.40 2.45
CA ARG A 234 -11.76 -23.81 2.15
C ARG A 234 -12.87 -24.37 3.04
N ASP A 235 -13.69 -25.25 2.50
CA ASP A 235 -14.69 -26.06 3.21
C ASP A 235 -14.17 -27.50 3.41
N ALA A 236 -14.50 -28.13 4.53
CA ALA A 236 -14.16 -29.52 4.80
C ALA A 236 -15.25 -30.44 4.23
N SER A 237 -15.28 -30.68 2.92
CA SER A 237 -16.41 -31.36 2.27
C SER A 237 -16.78 -32.73 2.86
N LEU A 238 -15.84 -33.42 3.52
CA LEU A 238 -16.09 -34.58 4.39
C LEU A 238 -15.25 -34.50 5.68
N VAL A 239 -15.87 -34.77 6.83
CA VAL A 239 -15.20 -35.02 8.13
C VAL A 239 -15.34 -36.49 8.53
N LEU A 240 -14.27 -37.09 9.04
CA LEU A 240 -14.25 -38.47 9.53
C LEU A 240 -14.54 -38.52 11.04
N HIS A 241 -15.57 -39.27 11.44
CA HIS A 241 -15.93 -39.52 12.83
C HIS A 241 -16.38 -40.97 13.02
N ASP A 242 -15.82 -41.67 14.01
CA ASP A 242 -16.07 -43.11 14.29
C ASP A 242 -15.98 -44.02 13.04
N GLY A 243 -15.00 -43.75 12.16
CA GLY A 243 -14.80 -44.48 10.91
C GLY A 243 -15.81 -44.17 9.79
N LEU A 244 -16.75 -43.25 10.02
CA LEU A 244 -17.77 -42.81 9.07
C LEU A 244 -17.48 -41.39 8.57
N LEU A 245 -17.68 -41.14 7.27
CA LEU A 245 -17.50 -39.83 6.66
C LEU A 245 -18.83 -39.08 6.65
N TYR A 246 -18.87 -37.87 7.21
CA TYR A 246 -20.06 -37.02 7.22
C TYR A 246 -19.85 -35.84 6.26
N PRO A 247 -20.86 -35.48 5.44
CA PRO A 247 -20.74 -34.37 4.48
C PRO A 247 -20.82 -33.01 5.17
N SER A 248 -20.18 -32.00 4.59
CA SER A 248 -20.41 -30.60 4.98
C SER A 248 -21.84 -30.17 4.67
N PHE A 249 -22.34 -29.19 5.41
CA PHE A 249 -23.69 -28.65 5.24
C PHE A 249 -23.93 -28.15 3.81
N ALA A 250 -22.94 -27.45 3.25
CA ALA A 250 -22.91 -27.05 1.84
C ALA A 250 -22.99 -28.24 0.87
N LEU A 251 -22.18 -29.28 1.06
CA LEU A 251 -22.19 -30.46 0.19
C LEU A 251 -23.54 -31.21 0.26
N ARG A 252 -24.11 -31.41 1.45
CA ARG A 252 -25.38 -32.14 1.61
C ARG A 252 -26.56 -31.38 1.00
N LEU A 253 -26.57 -30.05 1.11
CA LEU A 253 -27.58 -29.19 0.47
C LEU A 253 -27.47 -29.22 -1.06
N ALA A 254 -26.26 -29.09 -1.60
CA ALA A 254 -26.03 -29.20 -3.04
C ALA A 254 -26.40 -30.60 -3.58
N MET A 255 -26.09 -31.66 -2.83
CA MET A 255 -26.51 -33.03 -3.15
C MET A 255 -28.04 -33.19 -3.18
N ALA A 256 -28.75 -32.68 -2.16
CA ALA A 256 -30.21 -32.70 -2.12
C ALA A 256 -30.82 -31.95 -3.31
N TYR A 257 -30.33 -30.73 -3.59
CA TYR A 257 -30.79 -29.88 -4.69
C TYR A 257 -30.71 -30.53 -6.08
N VAL A 258 -29.84 -31.53 -6.25
CA VAL A 258 -29.71 -32.31 -7.51
C VAL A 258 -30.21 -33.75 -7.43
N GLY A 259 -30.82 -34.16 -6.30
CA GLY A 259 -31.31 -35.53 -6.08
C GLY A 259 -30.22 -36.59 -5.89
N ALA A 260 -29.00 -36.20 -5.50
CA ALA A 260 -27.89 -37.12 -5.24
C ALA A 260 -27.92 -37.63 -3.78
N THR A 261 -27.86 -38.94 -3.57
CA THR A 261 -27.91 -39.54 -2.22
C THR A 261 -26.51 -39.83 -1.66
N PRO A 262 -26.33 -39.94 -0.32
CA PRO A 262 -25.05 -40.29 0.31
C PRO A 262 -24.41 -41.60 -0.19
N ALA A 263 -25.20 -42.51 -0.77
CA ALA A 263 -24.71 -43.76 -1.37
C ALA A 263 -24.14 -43.60 -2.79
N GLN A 264 -24.35 -42.45 -3.45
CA GLN A 264 -23.82 -42.17 -4.79
C GLN A 264 -22.42 -41.54 -4.76
N VAL A 265 -21.92 -41.15 -3.59
CA VAL A 265 -20.63 -40.44 -3.45
C VAL A 265 -19.46 -41.39 -3.70
N LYS A 266 -18.55 -40.98 -4.58
CA LYS A 266 -17.33 -41.71 -4.95
C LYS A 266 -16.13 -40.79 -4.83
N LEU A 267 -15.04 -41.29 -4.26
CA LEU A 267 -13.78 -40.58 -4.11
C LEU A 267 -12.79 -41.01 -5.19
N LYS A 268 -12.16 -40.02 -5.80
CA LYS A 268 -10.99 -40.15 -6.68
C LYS A 268 -9.89 -39.25 -6.11
N PRO A 269 -8.60 -39.49 -6.43
CA PRO A 269 -7.53 -38.57 -6.07
C PRO A 269 -7.85 -37.14 -6.52
N GLY A 270 -7.98 -36.22 -5.56
CA GLY A 270 -8.31 -34.81 -5.78
C GLY A 270 -9.75 -34.50 -6.23
N VAL A 271 -10.69 -35.46 -6.28
CA VAL A 271 -12.08 -35.20 -6.71
C VAL A 271 -13.09 -36.10 -5.97
N LEU A 272 -14.10 -35.48 -5.36
CA LEU A 272 -15.34 -36.12 -4.89
C LEU A 272 -16.42 -35.98 -5.96
N THR A 273 -17.10 -37.07 -6.30
CA THR A 273 -18.24 -37.04 -7.25
C THR A 273 -19.51 -37.56 -6.60
N ALA A 274 -20.64 -36.88 -6.78
CA ALA A 274 -21.95 -37.26 -6.20
C ALA A 274 -23.09 -36.97 -7.19
N GLY A 275 -23.69 -38.01 -7.78
CA GLY A 275 -24.67 -37.84 -8.86
C GLY A 275 -24.06 -37.11 -10.06
N ARG A 276 -24.55 -35.89 -10.35
CA ARG A 276 -23.98 -34.98 -11.38
C ARG A 276 -22.89 -34.04 -10.87
N LEU A 277 -22.65 -33.98 -9.56
CA LEU A 277 -21.69 -33.06 -8.93
C LEU A 277 -20.26 -33.62 -9.04
N SER A 278 -19.29 -32.72 -9.25
CA SER A 278 -17.87 -33.02 -9.28
C SER A 278 -17.10 -31.95 -8.51
N VAL A 279 -16.83 -32.22 -7.24
CA VAL A 279 -16.17 -31.32 -6.30
C VAL A 279 -14.67 -31.61 -6.25
N PRO A 280 -13.80 -30.67 -6.65
CA PRO A 280 -12.36 -30.83 -6.49
C PRO A 280 -11.97 -30.68 -5.02
N LEU A 281 -11.09 -31.57 -4.57
CA LEU A 281 -10.50 -31.55 -3.24
C LEU A 281 -8.99 -31.32 -3.36
N ASP A 282 -8.41 -30.59 -2.41
CA ASP A 282 -6.97 -30.45 -2.26
C ASP A 282 -6.34 -31.67 -1.56
N ALA A 283 -5.05 -31.56 -1.20
CA ALA A 283 -4.32 -32.63 -0.51
C ALA A 283 -4.84 -32.93 0.91
N ASP A 284 -5.51 -31.96 1.55
CA ASP A 284 -6.10 -32.08 2.89
C ASP A 284 -7.56 -32.60 2.81
N GLY A 285 -8.04 -32.94 1.61
CA GLY A 285 -9.43 -33.34 1.37
C GLY A 285 -10.44 -32.18 1.43
N MET A 286 -9.97 -30.94 1.37
CA MET A 286 -10.77 -29.72 1.50
C MET A 286 -11.16 -29.16 0.13
N MET A 287 -12.33 -28.53 0.01
CA MET A 287 -12.79 -27.84 -1.20
C MET A 287 -12.48 -26.34 -1.13
N PRO A 288 -11.75 -25.76 -2.09
CA PRO A 288 -11.54 -24.31 -2.16
C PRO A 288 -12.83 -23.53 -2.51
N ILE A 289 -13.15 -22.52 -1.71
CA ILE A 289 -14.34 -21.66 -1.85
C ILE A 289 -14.00 -20.45 -2.73
N THR A 290 -14.80 -20.21 -3.76
CA THR A 290 -14.79 -18.99 -4.57
C THR A 290 -15.92 -18.07 -4.12
N PHE A 291 -15.61 -17.08 -3.27
CA PHE A 291 -16.58 -16.09 -2.81
C PHE A 291 -16.99 -15.14 -3.95
N LEU A 292 -18.29 -14.99 -4.19
CA LEU A 292 -18.80 -14.15 -5.29
C LEU A 292 -18.58 -12.64 -5.07
N GLY A 293 -18.37 -12.22 -3.83
CA GLY A 293 -18.23 -10.81 -3.43
C GLY A 293 -18.30 -10.64 -1.90
N PRO A 294 -18.12 -9.42 -1.38
CA PRO A 294 -18.34 -9.12 0.04
C PRO A 294 -19.83 -9.14 0.42
N PRO A 295 -20.17 -9.18 1.72
CA PRO A 295 -21.56 -9.26 2.19
C PRO A 295 -22.41 -8.09 1.69
N GLY A 296 -23.67 -8.37 1.34
CA GLY A 296 -24.63 -7.38 0.82
C GLY A 296 -24.37 -6.91 -0.62
N ALA A 297 -23.21 -7.20 -1.23
CA ALA A 297 -22.82 -6.70 -2.55
C ALA A 297 -23.44 -7.51 -3.73
N ARG A 298 -24.77 -7.63 -3.74
CA ARG A 298 -25.55 -8.35 -4.78
C ARG A 298 -25.00 -9.76 -5.10
N THR A 299 -24.62 -10.50 -4.07
CA THR A 299 -24.15 -11.89 -4.19
C THR A 299 -25.34 -12.85 -4.14
N ILE A 300 -25.63 -13.42 -2.97
CA ILE A 300 -26.72 -14.38 -2.75
C ILE A 300 -27.98 -13.63 -2.29
N LYS A 301 -29.16 -14.05 -2.74
CA LYS A 301 -30.42 -13.34 -2.41
C LYS A 301 -30.77 -13.54 -0.94
N ARG A 302 -30.70 -12.47 -0.16
CA ARG A 302 -31.03 -12.42 1.27
C ARG A 302 -32.43 -11.84 1.48
N VAL A 303 -33.26 -12.53 2.28
CA VAL A 303 -34.56 -12.06 2.77
C VAL A 303 -34.61 -12.18 4.29
N SER A 304 -35.30 -11.26 4.96
CA SER A 304 -35.39 -11.26 6.41
C SER A 304 -36.36 -12.35 6.89
N PHE A 305 -36.03 -13.07 7.96
CA PHE A 305 -36.88 -14.11 8.56
C PHE A 305 -38.29 -13.58 8.89
N GLN A 306 -38.37 -12.34 9.36
CA GLN A 306 -39.63 -11.65 9.63
C GLN A 306 -40.47 -11.38 8.36
N GLN A 307 -39.87 -11.21 7.18
CA GLN A 307 -40.61 -11.11 5.91
C GLN A 307 -41.26 -12.44 5.52
N VAL A 308 -40.61 -13.57 5.86
CA VAL A 308 -41.14 -14.92 5.64
C VAL A 308 -42.33 -15.19 6.55
N VAL A 309 -42.18 -14.98 7.86
CA VAL A 309 -43.26 -15.19 8.84
C VAL A 309 -44.41 -14.21 8.66
N GLY A 310 -44.11 -12.96 8.30
CA GLY A 310 -45.11 -11.93 8.01
C GLY A 310 -45.83 -12.08 6.67
N GLY A 311 -45.42 -13.02 5.81
CA GLY A 311 -46.03 -13.25 4.50
C GLY A 311 -45.82 -12.10 3.50
N ALA A 312 -44.72 -11.35 3.62
CA ALA A 312 -44.43 -10.16 2.80
C ALA A 312 -43.76 -10.49 1.44
N LEU A 313 -43.45 -11.76 1.19
CA LEU A 313 -42.85 -12.25 -0.06
C LEU A 313 -43.91 -12.67 -1.07
N SER A 314 -43.57 -12.66 -2.35
CA SER A 314 -44.50 -13.11 -3.40
C SER A 314 -44.86 -14.59 -3.25
N PRO A 315 -46.01 -15.03 -3.81
CA PRO A 315 -46.19 -16.43 -4.19
C PRO A 315 -45.00 -16.92 -5.02
N ASP A 316 -44.71 -18.22 -4.96
CA ASP A 316 -43.62 -18.90 -5.67
C ASP A 316 -42.19 -18.30 -5.46
N TYR A 317 -41.97 -17.45 -4.45
CA TYR A 317 -40.65 -16.83 -4.23
C TYR A 317 -39.53 -17.85 -3.95
N PHE A 318 -39.81 -18.89 -3.15
CA PHE A 318 -38.87 -19.98 -2.83
C PHE A 318 -38.96 -21.18 -3.80
N LYS A 319 -39.86 -21.15 -4.79
CA LYS A 319 -40.14 -22.29 -5.66
C LYS A 319 -38.90 -22.74 -6.43
N ASP A 320 -38.70 -24.05 -6.48
CA ASP A 320 -37.57 -24.72 -7.12
C ASP A 320 -36.16 -24.37 -6.58
N LYS A 321 -36.05 -23.62 -5.47
CA LYS A 321 -34.76 -23.11 -4.95
C LYS A 321 -34.21 -23.89 -3.78
N LEU A 322 -32.90 -23.75 -3.56
CA LEU A 322 -32.21 -24.08 -2.32
C LEU A 322 -32.41 -22.91 -1.34
N VAL A 323 -33.01 -23.19 -0.18
CA VAL A 323 -33.25 -22.18 0.87
C VAL A 323 -32.38 -22.50 2.07
N ILE A 324 -31.65 -21.52 2.61
CA ILE A 324 -30.91 -21.68 3.87
C ILE A 324 -31.49 -20.71 4.91
N VAL A 325 -31.83 -21.20 6.09
CA VAL A 325 -32.39 -20.44 7.21
C VAL A 325 -31.38 -20.48 8.35
N GLY A 326 -30.92 -19.33 8.86
CA GLY A 326 -29.92 -19.31 9.93
C GLY A 326 -29.51 -17.91 10.44
N PRO A 327 -28.64 -17.86 11.47
CA PRO A 327 -28.19 -16.63 12.11
C PRO A 327 -27.30 -15.74 11.23
N THR A 328 -27.65 -14.46 11.16
CA THR A 328 -26.93 -13.40 10.42
C THR A 328 -26.92 -12.06 11.17
N ALA A 329 -27.44 -12.06 12.40
CA ALA A 329 -27.58 -10.90 13.28
C ALA A 329 -26.31 -10.67 14.12
N SER A 330 -26.07 -9.41 14.45
CA SER A 330 -24.85 -8.93 15.08
C SER A 330 -24.64 -9.56 16.47
N GLY A 331 -23.64 -10.43 16.60
CA GLY A 331 -23.35 -11.15 17.85
C GLY A 331 -24.26 -12.34 18.15
N VAL A 332 -25.05 -12.82 17.18
CA VAL A 332 -25.84 -14.06 17.28
C VAL A 332 -25.23 -15.20 16.47
N GLY A 333 -24.66 -14.89 15.29
CA GLY A 333 -23.86 -15.83 14.51
C GLY A 333 -22.36 -15.66 14.73
N ASN A 334 -21.55 -16.58 14.19
CA ASN A 334 -20.11 -16.36 14.06
C ASN A 334 -19.85 -15.56 12.77
N ASP A 335 -19.35 -14.34 12.92
CA ASP A 335 -18.81 -13.58 11.79
C ASP A 335 -17.35 -13.97 11.56
N ARG A 336 -16.97 -14.45 10.38
CA ARG A 336 -15.56 -14.80 10.03
C ARG A 336 -14.94 -13.83 9.05
N PRO A 337 -13.63 -13.51 9.18
CA PRO A 337 -12.93 -12.71 8.19
C PRO A 337 -12.74 -13.51 6.89
N MET A 338 -12.81 -12.81 5.76
CA MET A 338 -12.87 -13.39 4.42
C MET A 338 -11.80 -12.79 3.49
N PRO A 339 -11.36 -13.52 2.43
CA PRO A 339 -10.28 -13.08 1.52
C PRO A 339 -10.43 -11.69 0.91
N LEU A 340 -11.68 -11.23 0.76
CA LEU A 340 -12.03 -9.95 0.12
C LEU A 340 -12.08 -8.76 1.10
N GLY A 341 -11.81 -8.99 2.38
CA GLY A 341 -12.12 -8.06 3.45
C GLY A 341 -13.60 -8.06 3.84
N GLY A 342 -13.90 -7.47 5.00
CA GLY A 342 -15.21 -7.61 5.65
C GLY A 342 -15.29 -8.85 6.54
N ARG A 343 -16.50 -9.18 7.01
CA ARG A 343 -16.80 -10.41 7.76
C ARG A 343 -18.14 -10.98 7.27
N MET A 344 -18.26 -12.29 7.24
CA MET A 344 -19.42 -13.02 6.71
C MET A 344 -19.88 -14.07 7.73
N SER A 345 -21.19 -14.32 7.84
CA SER A 345 -21.68 -15.34 8.79
C SER A 345 -21.46 -16.77 8.27
N ASP A 346 -21.38 -17.74 9.18
CA ASP A 346 -21.26 -19.17 8.83
C ASP A 346 -22.33 -19.61 7.80
N VAL A 347 -23.55 -19.10 7.91
CA VAL A 347 -24.67 -19.39 7.00
C VAL A 347 -24.45 -18.83 5.59
N GLU A 348 -23.91 -17.60 5.50
CA GLU A 348 -23.54 -16.99 4.22
C GLU A 348 -22.37 -17.72 3.55
N ILE A 349 -21.42 -18.23 4.35
CA ILE A 349 -20.32 -19.08 3.88
C ILE A 349 -20.83 -20.40 3.30
N PHE A 350 -21.75 -21.10 3.98
CA PHE A 350 -22.36 -22.33 3.45
C PHE A 350 -23.14 -22.09 2.16
N ALA A 351 -23.79 -20.92 2.03
CA ALA A 351 -24.49 -20.55 0.80
C ALA A 351 -23.51 -20.37 -0.39
N HIS A 352 -22.34 -19.76 -0.17
CA HIS A 352 -21.27 -19.69 -1.18
C HIS A 352 -20.66 -21.04 -1.51
N ALA A 353 -20.37 -21.87 -0.51
CA ALA A 353 -19.84 -23.21 -0.74
C ALA A 353 -20.84 -24.10 -1.52
N ALA A 354 -22.14 -24.05 -1.19
CA ALA A 354 -23.18 -24.78 -1.92
C ALA A 354 -23.34 -24.28 -3.37
N GLU A 355 -23.27 -22.96 -3.59
CA GLU A 355 -23.25 -22.35 -4.92
C GLU A 355 -22.08 -22.85 -5.77
N ASN A 356 -20.86 -22.85 -5.22
CA ASN A 356 -19.68 -23.35 -5.91
C ASN A 356 -19.85 -24.82 -6.32
N VAL A 357 -20.46 -25.66 -5.46
CA VAL A 357 -20.73 -27.08 -5.76
C VAL A 357 -21.76 -27.26 -6.87
N ILE A 358 -22.84 -26.49 -6.86
CA ILE A 358 -23.95 -26.60 -7.84
C ILE A 358 -23.50 -26.13 -9.24
N ASP A 359 -22.88 -24.95 -9.33
CA ASP A 359 -22.45 -24.33 -10.59
C ASP A 359 -21.01 -24.72 -11.00
N SER A 360 -20.37 -25.61 -10.24
CA SER A 360 -18.98 -26.06 -10.44
C SER A 360 -17.93 -24.93 -10.47
N ARG A 361 -18.19 -23.82 -9.77
CA ARG A 361 -17.32 -22.62 -9.72
C ARG A 361 -16.26 -22.72 -8.64
N PHE A 362 -15.22 -23.51 -8.91
CA PHE A 362 -14.10 -23.72 -8.00
C PHE A 362 -12.84 -22.90 -8.35
N LEU A 363 -11.85 -22.96 -7.46
CA LEU A 363 -10.48 -22.52 -7.67
C LEU A 363 -9.53 -23.68 -7.33
N THR A 364 -9.03 -24.40 -8.33
CA THR A 364 -8.23 -25.62 -8.14
C THR A 364 -6.74 -25.35 -8.25
N GLN A 365 -5.89 -26.00 -7.48
CA GLN A 365 -4.47 -26.14 -7.84
C GLN A 365 -4.32 -27.34 -8.79
N PRO A 366 -3.99 -27.16 -10.08
CA PRO A 366 -3.94 -28.28 -11.01
C PRO A 366 -2.80 -29.27 -10.69
N PRO A 367 -2.90 -30.55 -11.10
CA PRO A 367 -1.86 -31.57 -10.87
C PRO A 367 -0.49 -31.29 -11.52
N TRP A 368 -0.39 -30.24 -12.34
CA TRP A 368 0.85 -29.74 -12.95
C TRP A 368 1.39 -28.46 -12.28
N ALA A 369 0.64 -27.82 -11.38
CA ALA A 369 1.05 -26.57 -10.75
C ALA A 369 2.35 -26.72 -9.94
N PRO A 370 2.53 -27.75 -9.08
CA PRO A 370 3.78 -27.90 -8.33
C PRO A 370 5.02 -28.00 -9.22
N GLN A 371 4.90 -28.66 -10.38
CA GLN A 371 5.96 -28.81 -11.37
C GLN A 371 6.28 -27.47 -12.05
N ALA A 372 5.26 -26.65 -12.34
CA ALA A 372 5.43 -25.29 -12.85
C ALA A 372 6.02 -24.33 -11.79
N GLU A 373 5.60 -24.45 -10.53
CA GLU A 373 6.09 -23.69 -9.37
C GLU A 373 7.57 -24.00 -9.09
N TRP A 374 7.94 -25.28 -9.10
CA TRP A 374 9.34 -25.73 -9.05
C TRP A 374 10.16 -25.24 -10.25
N GLY A 375 9.62 -25.34 -11.47
CA GLY A 375 10.28 -24.86 -12.68
C GLY A 375 10.51 -23.34 -12.67
N MET A 376 9.55 -22.57 -12.16
CA MET A 376 9.64 -21.13 -11.99
C MET A 376 10.69 -20.73 -10.93
N LEU A 377 10.72 -21.42 -9.78
CA LEU A 377 11.76 -21.24 -8.77
C LEU A 377 13.16 -21.55 -9.35
N ALA A 378 13.30 -22.63 -10.11
CA ALA A 378 14.56 -23.00 -10.75
C ALA A 378 14.99 -21.98 -11.82
N ALA A 379 14.06 -21.49 -12.66
CA ALA A 379 14.35 -20.49 -13.69
C ALA A 379 14.78 -19.14 -13.09
N ILE A 380 14.11 -18.67 -12.04
CA ILE A 380 14.50 -17.45 -11.31
C ILE A 380 15.84 -17.66 -10.60
N GLY A 381 16.05 -18.82 -9.96
CA GLY A 381 17.33 -19.18 -9.36
C GLY A 381 18.48 -19.18 -10.37
N LEU A 382 18.25 -19.68 -11.58
CA LEU A 382 19.22 -19.66 -12.69
C LEU A 382 19.51 -18.22 -13.17
N PHE A 383 18.47 -17.37 -13.30
CA PHE A 383 18.62 -15.95 -13.61
C PHE A 383 19.48 -15.23 -12.55
N LEU A 384 19.20 -15.44 -11.25
CA LEU A 384 19.95 -14.87 -10.14
C LEU A 384 21.41 -15.38 -10.08
N THR A 385 21.62 -16.65 -10.42
CA THR A 385 22.94 -17.32 -10.38
C THR A 385 23.83 -16.96 -11.57
N LEU A 386 23.25 -16.83 -12.77
CA LEU A 386 24.00 -16.67 -14.02
C LEU A 386 23.87 -15.28 -14.64
N ILE A 387 22.66 -14.73 -14.74
CA ILE A 387 22.39 -13.53 -15.55
C ILE A 387 22.60 -12.26 -14.72
N LEU A 388 21.93 -12.14 -13.57
CA LEU A 388 21.98 -10.93 -12.74
C LEU A 388 23.42 -10.52 -12.32
N PRO A 389 24.35 -11.43 -11.94
CA PRO A 389 25.72 -11.05 -11.57
C PRO A 389 26.58 -10.54 -12.72
N ARG A 390 26.10 -10.68 -13.97
CA ARG A 390 26.77 -10.20 -15.19
C ARG A 390 26.18 -8.87 -15.70
N LEU A 391 25.00 -8.47 -15.24
CA LEU A 391 24.35 -7.21 -15.62
C LEU A 391 24.85 -6.03 -14.78
N ARG A 392 24.75 -4.82 -15.34
CA ARG A 392 24.83 -3.58 -14.54
C ARG A 392 23.54 -3.41 -13.74
N ALA A 393 23.62 -2.92 -12.50
CA ALA A 393 22.50 -2.81 -11.56
C ALA A 393 21.18 -2.29 -12.18
N PHE A 394 21.23 -1.22 -12.99
CA PHE A 394 20.04 -0.70 -13.69
C PHE A 394 19.39 -1.73 -14.64
N TRP A 395 20.19 -2.38 -15.48
CA TRP A 395 19.67 -3.43 -16.39
C TRP A 395 19.26 -4.70 -15.64
N GLY A 396 19.91 -4.99 -14.51
CA GLY A 396 19.47 -6.03 -13.58
C GLY A 396 18.08 -5.74 -13.00
N LEU A 397 17.83 -4.50 -12.57
CA LEU A 397 16.53 -4.05 -12.07
C LEU A 397 15.43 -4.16 -13.13
N VAL A 398 15.72 -3.68 -14.35
CA VAL A 398 14.77 -3.77 -15.48
C VAL A 398 14.44 -5.23 -15.82
N ALA A 399 15.46 -6.11 -15.87
CA ALA A 399 15.25 -7.53 -16.11
C ALA A 399 14.42 -8.20 -14.99
N SER A 400 14.75 -7.95 -13.72
CA SER A 400 13.98 -8.46 -12.58
C SER A 400 12.53 -7.94 -12.57
N LEU A 401 12.30 -6.67 -12.92
CA LEU A 401 10.94 -6.12 -13.02
C LEU A 401 10.13 -6.77 -14.14
N LEU A 402 10.72 -6.98 -15.32
CA LEU A 402 10.05 -7.66 -16.44
C LEU A 402 9.70 -9.13 -16.10
N ILE A 403 10.61 -9.86 -15.45
CA ILE A 403 10.34 -11.22 -14.97
C ILE A 403 9.23 -11.22 -13.91
N GLY A 404 9.28 -10.28 -12.95
CA GLY A 404 8.26 -10.16 -11.90
C GLY A 404 6.87 -9.84 -12.45
N VAL A 405 6.77 -8.89 -13.39
CA VAL A 405 5.52 -8.55 -14.07
C VAL A 405 5.01 -9.73 -14.90
N GLY A 406 5.88 -10.47 -15.59
CA GLY A 406 5.51 -11.69 -16.31
C GLY A 406 4.93 -12.78 -15.40
N VAL A 407 5.57 -13.03 -14.25
CA VAL A 407 5.11 -13.99 -13.23
C VAL A 407 3.77 -13.56 -12.62
N ILE A 408 3.61 -12.28 -12.26
CA ILE A 408 2.34 -11.74 -11.75
C ILE A 408 1.23 -11.85 -12.80
N GLY A 409 1.51 -11.48 -14.06
CA GLY A 409 0.57 -11.54 -15.16
C GLY A 409 0.08 -12.97 -15.43
N ALA A 410 1.00 -13.91 -15.62
CA ALA A 410 0.68 -15.32 -15.85
C ALA A 410 -0.04 -15.94 -14.64
N GLY A 411 0.45 -15.71 -13.41
CA GLY A 411 -0.16 -16.21 -12.18
C GLY A 411 -1.49 -15.54 -11.80
N THR A 412 -1.85 -14.44 -12.45
CA THR A 412 -3.18 -13.82 -12.36
C THR A 412 -4.11 -14.34 -13.46
N TYR A 413 -3.60 -14.49 -14.68
CA TYR A 413 -4.34 -15.08 -15.81
C TYR A 413 -4.85 -16.50 -15.49
N TYR A 414 -3.97 -17.40 -15.03
CA TYR A 414 -4.38 -18.74 -14.61
C TYR A 414 -5.35 -18.71 -13.42
N PHE A 415 -5.15 -17.80 -12.47
CA PHE A 415 -6.05 -17.67 -11.31
C PHE A 415 -7.47 -17.29 -11.74
N VAL A 416 -7.64 -16.35 -12.67
CA VAL A 416 -8.95 -15.98 -13.22
C VAL A 416 -9.62 -17.18 -13.92
N LEU A 417 -8.84 -17.98 -14.66
CA LEU A 417 -9.27 -19.28 -15.22
C LEU A 417 -9.54 -20.38 -14.17
N GLY A 418 -9.53 -20.05 -12.88
CA GLY A 418 -9.80 -20.99 -11.78
C GLY A 418 -8.64 -21.93 -11.45
N GLN A 419 -7.44 -21.64 -11.93
CA GLN A 419 -6.23 -22.42 -11.68
C GLN A 419 -5.29 -21.64 -10.74
N TRP A 420 -5.27 -21.98 -9.46
CA TRP A 420 -4.34 -21.36 -8.51
C TRP A 420 -2.93 -21.90 -8.71
N ILE A 421 -2.00 -20.98 -9.00
CA ILE A 421 -0.56 -21.23 -9.05
C ILE A 421 0.10 -20.31 -8.03
N GLN A 422 1.02 -20.88 -7.24
CA GLN A 422 1.71 -20.18 -6.17
C GLN A 422 2.88 -19.34 -6.72
N ILE A 423 2.78 -18.01 -6.62
CA ILE A 423 3.73 -17.05 -7.22
C ILE A 423 4.55 -16.29 -6.17
N ALA A 424 4.11 -16.20 -4.92
CA ALA A 424 4.78 -15.41 -3.91
C ALA A 424 6.18 -15.94 -3.55
N TYR A 425 6.39 -17.26 -3.58
CA TYR A 425 7.71 -17.89 -3.39
C TYR A 425 8.71 -17.44 -4.48
N ALA A 426 8.26 -17.47 -5.73
CA ALA A 426 9.05 -17.08 -6.90
C ALA A 426 9.39 -15.57 -6.89
N LEU A 427 8.40 -14.73 -6.61
CA LEU A 427 8.56 -13.28 -6.50
C LEU A 427 9.45 -12.88 -5.30
N SER A 428 9.32 -13.59 -4.17
CA SER A 428 10.16 -13.37 -2.99
C SER A 428 11.62 -13.77 -3.24
N LEU A 429 11.87 -14.88 -3.93
CA LEU A 429 13.20 -15.28 -4.38
C LEU A 429 13.81 -14.22 -5.31
N LEU A 430 13.05 -13.75 -6.31
CA LEU A 430 13.49 -12.73 -7.26
C LEU A 430 13.85 -11.40 -6.56
N LEU A 431 13.00 -10.94 -5.63
CA LEU A 431 13.20 -9.70 -4.88
C LEU A 431 14.39 -9.80 -3.92
N THR A 432 14.45 -10.84 -3.08
CA THR A 432 15.55 -11.03 -2.11
C THR A 432 16.87 -11.30 -2.81
N GLY A 433 16.88 -12.12 -3.86
CA GLY A 433 18.04 -12.36 -4.72
C GLY A 433 18.58 -11.09 -5.37
N TYR A 434 17.69 -10.25 -5.92
CA TYR A 434 18.09 -8.95 -6.46
C TYR A 434 18.73 -8.07 -5.39
N LEU A 435 18.09 -7.91 -4.22
CA LEU A 435 18.58 -7.07 -3.13
C LEU A 435 19.94 -7.54 -2.60
N VAL A 436 20.12 -8.84 -2.35
CA VAL A 436 21.37 -9.40 -1.81
C VAL A 436 22.53 -9.25 -2.80
N ILE A 437 22.32 -9.61 -4.08
CA ILE A 437 23.37 -9.59 -5.09
C ILE A 437 23.78 -8.14 -5.42
N VAL A 438 22.83 -7.22 -5.60
CA VAL A 438 23.14 -5.81 -5.90
C VAL A 438 23.78 -5.09 -4.70
N SER A 439 23.32 -5.35 -3.47
CA SER A 439 23.95 -4.78 -2.27
C SER A 439 25.40 -5.24 -2.13
N ARG A 440 25.68 -6.52 -2.40
CA ARG A 440 27.05 -7.06 -2.42
C ARG A 440 27.91 -6.38 -3.50
N GLN A 441 27.39 -6.21 -4.72
CA GLN A 441 28.11 -5.51 -5.78
C GLN A 441 28.43 -4.06 -5.42
N PHE A 442 27.50 -3.35 -4.77
CA PHE A 442 27.67 -1.97 -4.35
C PHE A 442 28.75 -1.82 -3.27
N LEU A 443 28.68 -2.59 -2.18
CA LEU A 443 29.66 -2.57 -1.09
C LEU A 443 31.08 -2.98 -1.55
N LEU A 444 31.18 -3.85 -2.55
CA LEU A 444 32.46 -4.20 -3.19
C LEU A 444 33.00 -3.11 -4.12
N ALA A 445 32.14 -2.24 -4.65
CA ALA A 445 32.55 -1.10 -5.47
C ALA A 445 33.04 0.08 -4.59
N GLU A 446 32.40 0.32 -3.44
CA GLU A 446 32.82 1.36 -2.48
C GLU A 446 34.22 1.07 -1.91
N ARG A 447 34.47 -0.15 -1.43
CA ARG A 447 35.82 -0.61 -1.03
C ARG A 447 36.85 -0.55 -2.16
N GLY A 448 36.40 -0.52 -3.41
CA GLY A 448 37.25 -0.28 -4.58
C GLY A 448 37.68 1.18 -4.72
N LYS A 449 36.87 2.13 -4.26
CA LYS A 449 37.18 3.57 -4.24
C LYS A 449 38.10 3.94 -3.09
N GLU A 450 37.80 3.47 -1.87
CA GLU A 450 38.60 3.75 -0.66
C GLU A 450 40.10 3.45 -0.88
N LEU A 451 40.41 2.32 -1.53
CA LEU A 451 41.78 1.92 -1.87
C LEU A 451 42.43 2.81 -2.94
N VAL A 452 41.65 3.35 -3.89
CA VAL A 452 42.15 4.28 -4.92
C VAL A 452 42.40 5.65 -4.31
N GLU A 453 41.48 6.16 -3.49
CA GLU A 453 41.60 7.43 -2.77
C GLU A 453 42.80 7.42 -1.80
N ALA A 454 43.01 6.33 -1.05
CA ALA A 454 44.21 6.13 -0.23
C ALA A 454 45.51 6.17 -1.07
N SER A 455 45.53 5.51 -2.23
CA SER A 455 46.70 5.51 -3.13
C SER A 455 46.99 6.89 -3.75
N ALA A 456 45.95 7.69 -3.99
CA ALA A 456 46.08 9.06 -4.49
C ALA A 456 46.70 9.99 -3.44
N ILE A 457 46.31 9.84 -2.16
CA ILE A 457 46.89 10.59 -1.03
C ILE A 457 48.40 10.30 -0.91
N GLU A 458 48.80 9.03 -0.94
CA GLU A 458 50.21 8.62 -0.87
C GLU A 458 51.02 9.14 -2.08
N THR A 459 50.44 9.07 -3.28
CA THR A 459 51.04 9.60 -4.52
C THR A 459 51.27 11.11 -4.43
N ASN A 460 50.27 11.88 -3.98
CA ASN A 460 50.39 13.34 -3.80
C ASN A 460 51.46 13.70 -2.75
N LYS A 461 51.53 12.97 -1.63
CA LYS A 461 52.55 13.15 -0.58
C LYS A 461 53.96 12.93 -1.11
N MET A 462 54.17 11.90 -1.94
CA MET A 462 55.46 11.62 -2.59
C MET A 462 55.84 12.66 -3.65
N LEU A 463 54.87 13.14 -4.45
CA LEU A 463 55.10 14.22 -5.43
C LEU A 463 55.48 15.54 -4.75
N GLY A 464 54.78 15.92 -3.69
CA GLY A 464 55.08 17.14 -2.92
C GLY A 464 56.50 17.12 -2.34
N LEU A 465 56.91 16.00 -1.74
CA LEU A 465 58.28 15.78 -1.26
C LEU A 465 59.33 15.90 -2.39
N SER A 466 59.04 15.35 -3.57
CA SER A 466 59.93 15.43 -4.73
C SER A 466 60.11 16.88 -5.21
N PHE A 467 59.02 17.64 -5.32
CA PHE A 467 59.07 19.05 -5.73
C PHE A 467 59.74 19.93 -4.66
N GLN A 468 59.55 19.66 -3.36
CA GLN A 468 60.24 20.34 -2.28
C GLN A 468 61.76 20.10 -2.35
N GLY A 469 62.19 18.85 -2.56
CA GLY A 469 63.61 18.50 -2.74
C GLY A 469 64.25 19.13 -3.97
N GLN A 470 63.47 19.34 -5.04
CA GLN A 470 63.89 20.09 -6.25
C GLN A 470 63.79 21.62 -6.07
N GLY A 471 63.33 22.11 -4.92
CA GLY A 471 63.19 23.53 -4.60
C GLY A 471 61.99 24.24 -5.25
N MET A 472 61.10 23.50 -5.92
CA MET A 472 59.84 23.97 -6.51
C MET A 472 58.73 24.03 -5.45
N LEU A 473 58.90 24.95 -4.49
CA LEU A 473 58.10 25.00 -3.26
C LEU A 473 56.60 25.23 -3.50
N ASP A 474 56.23 25.91 -4.60
CA ASP A 474 54.83 26.18 -4.96
C ASP A 474 54.10 24.89 -5.36
N LEU A 475 54.65 24.12 -6.29
CA LEU A 475 54.10 22.81 -6.69
C LEU A 475 54.12 21.82 -5.51
N ALA A 476 55.10 21.93 -4.61
CA ALA A 476 55.12 21.16 -3.37
C ALA A 476 53.91 21.48 -2.46
N PHE A 477 53.59 22.77 -2.30
CA PHE A 477 52.43 23.21 -1.52
C PHE A 477 51.12 22.75 -2.16
N GLU A 478 50.98 22.88 -3.48
CA GLU A 478 49.81 22.38 -4.22
C GLU A 478 49.56 20.89 -3.97
N LYS A 479 50.59 20.04 -4.03
CA LYS A 479 50.42 18.59 -3.82
C LYS A 479 50.23 18.20 -2.35
N PHE A 480 50.83 18.91 -1.39
CA PHE A 480 50.54 18.71 0.02
C PHE A 480 49.13 19.16 0.43
N ARG A 481 48.58 20.22 -0.21
CA ARG A 481 47.19 20.68 0.01
C ARG A 481 46.13 19.69 -0.49
N LEU A 482 46.52 18.66 -1.25
CA LEU A 482 45.67 17.53 -1.67
C LEU A 482 45.78 16.31 -0.73
N CYS A 483 46.50 16.43 0.39
CA CYS A 483 46.62 15.41 1.42
C CYS A 483 45.88 15.85 2.70
N PRO A 484 45.35 14.91 3.51
CA PRO A 484 44.76 15.26 4.80
C PRO A 484 45.81 15.82 5.76
N LEU A 485 45.41 16.77 6.61
CA LEU A 485 46.25 17.46 7.60
C LEU A 485 46.57 16.59 8.83
N ASP A 486 47.14 15.40 8.60
CA ASP A 486 47.72 14.56 9.65
C ASP A 486 48.93 15.24 10.33
N GLY A 487 49.35 14.74 11.49
CA GLY A 487 50.45 15.34 12.26
C GLY A 487 51.78 15.42 11.50
N ALA A 488 52.02 14.51 10.55
CA ALA A 488 53.21 14.50 9.71
C ALA A 488 53.06 15.47 8.53
N MET A 489 51.87 15.63 7.94
CA MET A 489 51.58 16.59 6.89
C MET A 489 51.66 18.03 7.41
N LYS A 490 51.15 18.28 8.63
CA LYS A 490 51.37 19.55 9.35
C LYS A 490 52.86 19.85 9.53
N GLU A 491 53.69 18.83 9.78
CA GLU A 491 55.14 19.00 9.89
C GLU A 491 55.83 19.26 8.54
N LEU A 492 55.44 18.55 7.47
CA LEU A 492 55.93 18.80 6.11
C LEU A 492 55.57 20.22 5.63
N LEU A 493 54.33 20.65 5.84
CA LEU A 493 53.86 22.00 5.51
C LEU A 493 54.58 23.06 6.36
N TYR A 494 54.79 22.82 7.65
CA TYR A 494 55.55 23.75 8.50
C TYR A 494 57.00 23.89 8.01
N ASN A 495 57.66 22.78 7.67
CA ASN A 495 59.00 22.81 7.09
C ASN A 495 59.01 23.52 5.71
N LEU A 496 58.00 23.29 4.87
CA LEU A 496 57.85 23.99 3.60
C LEU A 496 57.67 25.51 3.79
N ALA A 497 56.96 25.95 4.84
CA ALA A 497 56.87 27.37 5.18
C ALA A 497 58.24 27.95 5.61
N LEU A 498 59.06 27.19 6.34
CA LEU A 498 60.45 27.58 6.60
C LEU A 498 61.28 27.67 5.30
N ASP A 499 61.00 26.85 4.30
CA ASP A 499 61.69 26.90 3.00
C ASP A 499 61.33 28.17 2.20
N PHE A 500 60.05 28.57 2.22
CA PHE A 500 59.60 29.86 1.69
C PHE A 500 60.22 31.04 2.45
N GLU A 501 60.27 30.98 3.78
CA GLU A 501 60.90 32.00 4.64
C GLU A 501 62.39 32.16 4.34
N ARG A 502 63.16 31.06 4.20
CA ARG A 502 64.58 31.10 3.82
C ARG A 502 64.80 31.70 2.42
N LYS A 503 63.83 31.58 1.51
CA LYS A 503 63.81 32.26 0.20
C LYS A 503 63.23 33.68 0.23
N ARG A 504 62.96 34.26 1.41
CA ARG A 504 62.32 35.59 1.63
C ARG A 504 60.91 35.73 1.03
N MET A 505 60.22 34.64 0.74
CA MET A 505 58.85 34.64 0.23
C MET A 505 57.84 34.68 1.40
N PHE A 506 57.90 35.74 2.21
CA PHE A 506 57.20 35.83 3.50
C PHE A 506 55.67 35.72 3.38
N SER A 507 55.07 36.28 2.33
CA SER A 507 53.64 36.15 2.03
C SER A 507 53.22 34.71 1.74
N LYS A 508 54.04 33.95 0.99
CA LYS A 508 53.80 32.52 0.74
C LYS A 508 54.01 31.68 1.99
N ALA A 509 55.07 31.94 2.76
CA ALA A 509 55.28 31.29 4.06
C ALA A 509 54.10 31.49 5.02
N ALA A 510 53.53 32.70 5.07
CA ALA A 510 52.33 33.00 5.85
C ALA A 510 51.07 32.29 5.32
N SER A 511 50.97 32.06 4.00
CA SER A 511 49.88 31.27 3.39
C SER A 511 49.97 29.79 3.75
N VAL A 512 51.16 29.18 3.68
CA VAL A 512 51.39 27.77 4.06
C VAL A 512 51.11 27.55 5.54
N LEU A 513 51.59 28.43 6.43
CA LEU A 513 51.25 28.37 7.86
C LEU A 513 49.75 28.63 8.10
N GLY A 514 49.13 29.52 7.33
CA GLY A 514 47.70 29.81 7.41
C GLY A 514 46.84 28.58 7.13
N HIS A 515 47.25 27.72 6.20
CA HIS A 515 46.57 26.45 5.93
C HIS A 515 46.63 25.49 7.13
N ILE A 516 47.74 25.47 7.89
CA ILE A 516 47.83 24.69 9.13
C ILE A 516 46.94 25.31 10.22
N VAL A 517 47.04 26.63 10.42
CA VAL A 517 46.34 27.37 11.49
C VAL A 517 44.81 27.38 11.32
N ALA A 518 44.30 27.20 10.10
CA ALA A 518 42.87 27.04 9.83
C ALA A 518 42.29 25.74 10.42
N GLU A 519 43.09 24.67 10.49
CA GLU A 519 42.72 23.37 11.04
C GLU A 519 43.17 23.22 12.51
N ASP A 520 44.30 23.84 12.86
CA ASP A 520 44.99 23.66 14.14
C ASP A 520 45.71 24.95 14.54
N ALA A 521 44.96 25.87 15.14
CA ALA A 521 45.47 27.16 15.62
C ALA A 521 46.52 27.04 16.76
N GLY A 522 46.69 25.84 17.35
CA GLY A 522 47.69 25.55 18.38
C GLY A 522 49.01 24.98 17.85
N TYR A 523 49.14 24.76 16.53
CA TYR A 523 50.30 24.05 15.98
C TYR A 523 51.61 24.85 16.07
N LYS A 524 52.51 24.40 16.96
CA LYS A 524 53.85 24.99 17.20
C LYS A 524 53.76 26.50 17.52
N ASP A 525 54.41 27.36 16.75
CA ASP A 525 54.37 28.83 16.87
C ASP A 525 53.64 29.49 15.68
N ALA A 526 52.99 28.71 14.82
CA ALA A 526 52.56 29.10 13.48
C ALA A 526 51.74 30.41 13.45
N ALA A 527 50.79 30.59 14.38
CA ALA A 527 49.99 31.80 14.47
C ALA A 527 50.83 33.08 14.72
N LYS A 528 51.74 33.06 15.71
CA LYS A 528 52.66 34.17 15.99
C LYS A 528 53.64 34.41 14.84
N LYS A 529 54.01 33.33 14.15
CA LYS A 529 54.91 33.40 13.01
C LYS A 529 54.24 34.00 11.77
N ILE A 530 52.94 33.77 11.56
CA ILE A 530 52.15 34.48 10.53
C ILE A 530 52.12 35.99 10.78
N GLU A 531 51.90 36.44 12.02
CA GLU A 531 51.95 37.87 12.37
C GLU A 531 53.34 38.47 12.07
N THR A 532 54.39 37.76 12.47
CA THR A 532 55.79 38.17 12.23
C THR A 532 56.12 38.24 10.73
N LEU A 533 55.67 37.26 9.94
CA LEU A 533 55.90 37.21 8.49
C LEU A 533 55.09 38.28 7.73
N LYS A 534 53.90 38.64 8.21
CA LYS A 534 53.12 39.78 7.68
C LYS A 534 53.85 41.09 7.96
N ALA A 535 54.23 41.35 9.20
CA ALA A 535 55.01 42.56 9.55
C ALA A 535 56.35 42.66 8.79
N ALA A 536 57.02 41.54 8.52
CA ALA A 536 58.22 41.48 7.69
C ALA A 536 57.97 41.70 6.18
N SER A 537 56.75 41.43 5.70
CA SER A 537 56.30 41.76 4.33
C SER A 537 55.94 43.24 4.21
N ASP A 538 55.23 43.79 5.19
CA ASP A 538 54.74 45.18 5.19
C ASP A 538 55.89 46.18 5.42
N GLY A 539 56.88 45.82 6.24
CA GLY A 539 58.05 46.65 6.56
C GLY A 539 59.02 46.94 5.41
N ALA A 540 58.73 46.49 4.19
CA ALA A 540 59.51 46.80 2.99
C ALA A 540 59.10 48.14 2.33
N VAL A 541 58.02 48.79 2.78
CA VAL A 541 57.43 49.97 2.14
C VAL A 541 57.29 51.13 3.14
N PHE A 542 57.92 52.26 2.81
CA PHE A 542 57.99 53.53 3.56
C PHE A 542 58.75 53.55 4.90
N GLY A 543 59.68 54.51 5.01
CA GLY A 543 60.16 55.06 6.28
C GLY A 543 60.17 56.58 6.21
N GLY A 544 59.52 57.27 7.16
CA GLY A 544 59.30 58.72 7.04
C GLY A 544 58.53 59.40 8.18
N VAL A 545 59.12 59.42 9.39
CA VAL A 545 58.92 60.43 10.46
C VAL A 545 57.49 60.91 10.83
N GLY A 546 56.94 60.35 11.91
CA GLY A 546 56.57 61.13 13.11
C GLY A 546 55.15 61.74 13.25
N GLY A 547 54.44 61.40 14.34
CA GLY A 547 53.27 62.15 14.82
C GLY A 547 52.36 61.40 15.82
N ARG A 548 52.22 61.93 17.05
CA ARG A 548 51.22 61.52 18.07
C ARG A 548 49.86 62.22 17.80
N LYS A 549 48.68 61.81 18.31
CA LYS A 549 48.30 60.83 19.37
C LYS A 549 46.81 60.41 19.23
N ASP A 550 46.47 59.25 19.81
CA ASP A 550 45.17 58.77 20.38
C ASP A 550 43.81 59.06 19.69
N GLY A 551 43.03 57.99 19.41
CA GLY A 551 41.58 58.11 19.13
C GLY A 551 40.91 56.90 18.47
N THR A 552 40.56 55.85 19.23
CA THR A 552 39.57 54.78 18.90
C THR A 552 39.67 54.15 17.49
N ALA A 553 40.47 53.09 17.35
CA ALA A 553 40.59 52.34 16.10
C ALA A 553 39.40 51.37 15.85
N LEU A 554 38.41 51.81 15.07
CA LEU A 554 37.54 50.91 14.30
C LEU A 554 38.25 50.49 13.01
N LEU A 555 38.09 49.22 12.62
CA LEU A 555 38.64 48.66 11.38
C LEU A 555 38.16 49.44 10.16
N THR A 556 39.05 50.25 9.57
CA THR A 556 38.83 51.02 8.35
C THR A 556 40.03 50.83 7.44
N SER A 557 39.81 50.52 6.16
CA SER A 557 40.88 50.12 5.24
C SER A 557 41.87 51.26 4.95
N VAL A 558 43.12 50.90 4.64
CA VAL A 558 44.13 51.84 4.15
C VAL A 558 43.89 52.13 2.67
N GLY A 559 43.74 53.41 2.34
CA GLY A 559 43.37 53.89 1.01
C GLY A 559 41.87 54.21 0.92
N GLY A 560 41.53 55.49 0.77
CA GLY A 560 40.14 55.99 0.80
C GLY A 560 39.28 55.68 -0.44
N ALA A 561 39.65 54.67 -1.24
CA ALA A 561 38.81 54.14 -2.29
C ALA A 561 37.92 53.03 -1.71
N LYS A 562 36.61 53.11 -1.94
CA LYS A 562 35.72 51.99 -1.62
C LYS A 562 36.04 50.80 -2.54
N PRO A 563 35.87 49.55 -2.09
CA PRO A 563 35.93 48.41 -2.99
C PRO A 563 34.88 48.57 -4.11
N THR A 564 35.27 48.27 -5.34
CA THR A 564 34.40 48.36 -6.52
C THR A 564 34.13 46.99 -7.12
N LEU A 565 33.01 46.87 -7.83
CA LEU A 565 32.71 45.71 -8.66
C LEU A 565 31.98 46.18 -9.93
N GLY A 566 32.58 45.93 -11.09
CA GLY A 566 32.24 46.64 -12.31
C GLY A 566 32.43 48.14 -12.13
N ARG A 567 31.46 48.94 -12.60
CA ARG A 567 31.48 50.40 -12.37
C ARG A 567 31.01 50.83 -10.98
N TYR A 568 30.60 49.92 -10.10
CA TYR A 568 29.85 50.24 -8.90
C TYR A 568 30.75 50.32 -7.66
N GLU A 569 30.60 51.37 -6.85
CA GLU A 569 31.15 51.43 -5.50
C GLU A 569 30.34 50.51 -4.56
N ILE A 570 30.99 49.67 -3.75
CA ILE A 570 30.32 48.90 -2.69
C ILE A 570 30.33 49.74 -1.39
N ASP A 571 29.15 49.93 -0.80
CA ASP A 571 28.97 50.64 0.48
C ASP A 571 28.96 49.69 1.68
N LYS A 572 28.21 48.57 1.61
CA LYS A 572 28.10 47.56 2.67
C LYS A 572 27.47 46.25 2.19
N GLU A 573 27.60 45.18 2.96
CA GLU A 573 26.79 43.96 2.80
C GLU A 573 25.33 44.22 3.23
N LEU A 574 24.36 43.69 2.47
CA LEU A 574 22.93 43.68 2.79
C LEU A 574 22.47 42.31 3.30
N GLY A 575 23.06 41.23 2.79
CA GLY A 575 22.77 39.87 3.24
C GLY A 575 23.59 38.81 2.50
N ARG A 576 23.62 37.60 3.07
CA ARG A 576 24.38 36.45 2.55
C ARG A 576 23.46 35.26 2.39
N GLY A 577 23.51 34.62 1.23
CA GLY A 577 22.62 33.50 0.87
C GLY A 577 23.38 32.28 0.35
N ALA A 578 22.62 31.24 0.01
CA ALA A 578 23.12 29.96 -0.47
C ALA A 578 23.95 30.04 -1.77
N MET A 579 23.84 31.13 -2.53
CA MET A 579 24.40 31.28 -3.86
C MET A 579 25.33 32.51 -3.99
N GLY A 580 25.72 33.12 -2.86
CA GLY A 580 26.62 34.27 -2.80
C GLY A 580 26.12 35.40 -1.90
N VAL A 581 26.60 36.62 -2.15
CA VAL A 581 26.42 37.79 -1.27
C VAL A 581 25.63 38.89 -1.99
N VAL A 582 24.80 39.64 -1.26
CA VAL A 582 24.14 40.84 -1.76
C VAL A 582 24.73 42.07 -1.05
N TYR A 583 25.22 43.03 -1.84
CA TYR A 583 25.76 44.29 -1.36
C TYR A 583 24.86 45.48 -1.69
N LEU A 584 24.88 46.49 -0.84
CA LEU A 584 24.49 47.86 -1.22
C LEU A 584 25.67 48.46 -1.99
N GLY A 585 25.40 49.00 -3.16
CA GLY A 585 26.37 49.77 -3.91
C GLY A 585 25.78 51.03 -4.55
N ARG A 586 26.64 51.77 -5.25
CA ARG A 586 26.33 53.06 -5.86
C ARG A 586 26.93 53.12 -7.26
N ASP A 587 26.12 53.50 -8.25
CA ASP A 587 26.58 53.85 -9.58
C ASP A 587 27.15 55.29 -9.53
N PRO A 588 28.46 55.51 -9.69
CA PRO A 588 29.07 56.82 -9.55
C PRO A 588 28.79 57.73 -10.74
N LYS A 589 28.40 57.18 -11.92
CA LYS A 589 28.15 57.97 -13.13
C LYS A 589 26.82 58.72 -13.08
N ILE A 590 25.82 58.14 -12.41
CA ILE A 590 24.45 58.67 -12.29
C ILE A 590 23.98 58.86 -10.84
N ASN A 591 24.89 58.66 -9.87
CA ASN A 591 24.65 58.84 -8.43
C ASN A 591 23.43 58.05 -7.89
N ARG A 592 23.27 56.80 -8.33
CA ARG A 592 22.13 55.93 -7.99
C ARG A 592 22.55 54.78 -7.09
N GLN A 593 21.83 54.54 -5.99
CA GLN A 593 22.02 53.33 -5.18
C GLN A 593 21.41 52.10 -5.85
N VAL A 594 22.06 50.95 -5.70
CA VAL A 594 21.69 49.65 -6.30
C VAL A 594 21.93 48.53 -5.29
N ALA A 595 21.19 47.42 -5.44
CA ALA A 595 21.58 46.15 -4.85
C ALA A 595 22.46 45.38 -5.84
N ILE A 596 23.55 44.76 -5.38
CA ILE A 596 24.50 44.02 -6.21
C ILE A 596 24.61 42.60 -5.67
N LYS A 597 24.05 41.63 -6.40
CA LYS A 597 24.12 40.21 -6.07
C LYS A 597 25.32 39.59 -6.75
N THR A 598 26.20 38.94 -5.99
CA THR A 598 27.43 38.32 -6.49
C THR A 598 27.39 36.80 -6.36
N MET A 599 28.16 36.11 -7.21
CA MET A 599 28.45 34.69 -7.14
C MET A 599 29.96 34.49 -7.35
N MET A 600 30.62 33.79 -6.42
CA MET A 600 32.01 33.36 -6.60
C MET A 600 32.06 32.12 -7.50
N LEU A 601 33.02 32.09 -8.42
CA LEU A 601 33.29 30.93 -9.26
C LEU A 601 34.37 30.07 -8.57
N GLU A 602 34.03 28.86 -8.13
CA GLU A 602 35.03 27.91 -7.65
C GLU A 602 35.74 27.23 -8.84
N GLU A 603 37.07 27.28 -8.83
CA GLU A 603 37.95 26.57 -9.77
C GLU A 603 38.04 25.07 -9.43
N GLY A 604 36.92 24.36 -9.60
CA GLY A 604 36.91 22.89 -9.58
C GLY A 604 37.45 22.29 -10.89
N GLU A 605 38.17 21.17 -10.80
CA GLU A 605 38.71 20.44 -11.97
C GLU A 605 37.59 19.77 -12.80
N GLY A 606 36.88 20.56 -13.60
CA GLY A 606 35.87 20.09 -14.54
C GLY A 606 35.07 21.23 -15.16
N GLY A 607 34.66 21.09 -16.43
CA GLY A 607 34.04 22.17 -17.22
C GLY A 607 32.68 22.71 -16.73
N ALA A 608 32.18 22.26 -15.58
CA ALA A 608 30.90 22.65 -15.01
C ALA A 608 30.81 24.16 -14.70
N SER A 609 31.86 24.77 -14.14
CA SER A 609 31.85 26.19 -13.74
C SER A 609 31.58 27.15 -14.90
N LYS A 610 31.87 26.75 -16.16
CA LYS A 610 31.55 27.53 -17.36
C LYS A 610 30.07 27.45 -17.75
N GLU A 611 29.48 26.25 -17.72
CA GLU A 611 28.05 26.07 -18.01
C GLU A 611 27.16 26.74 -16.94
N VAL A 612 27.59 26.70 -15.68
CA VAL A 612 27.03 27.44 -14.55
C VAL A 612 26.95 28.95 -14.86
N LYS A 613 28.08 29.53 -15.26
CA LYS A 613 28.25 30.94 -15.59
C LYS A 613 27.42 31.38 -16.81
N GLU A 614 27.45 30.60 -17.90
CA GLU A 614 26.66 30.88 -19.11
C GLU A 614 25.15 30.86 -18.84
N ARG A 615 24.67 29.98 -17.94
CA ARG A 615 23.27 29.95 -17.51
C ARG A 615 22.93 31.13 -16.60
N PHE A 616 23.78 31.49 -15.64
CA PHE A 616 23.60 32.64 -14.75
C PHE A 616 23.39 33.95 -15.53
N PHE A 617 24.25 34.23 -16.53
CA PHE A 617 24.09 35.42 -17.36
C PHE A 617 22.87 35.37 -18.26
N ARG A 618 22.51 34.20 -18.82
CA ARG A 618 21.31 34.03 -19.66
C ARG A 618 20.01 34.19 -18.86
N GLU A 619 19.98 33.76 -17.59
CA GLU A 619 18.85 33.96 -16.68
C GLU A 619 18.73 35.44 -16.27
N ALA A 620 19.86 36.13 -16.04
CA ALA A 620 19.90 37.58 -15.82
C ALA A 620 19.47 38.41 -17.04
N GLU A 621 19.93 38.04 -18.24
CA GLU A 621 19.52 38.65 -19.53
C GLU A 621 18.01 38.50 -19.75
N SER A 622 17.49 37.28 -19.57
CA SER A 622 16.06 36.98 -19.70
C SER A 622 15.23 37.85 -18.74
N ALA A 623 15.57 37.83 -17.44
CA ALA A 623 14.87 38.63 -16.43
C ALA A 623 15.04 40.14 -16.63
N GLY A 624 16.16 40.59 -17.23
CA GLY A 624 16.41 42.00 -17.55
C GLY A 624 15.48 42.60 -18.61
N THR A 625 14.77 41.77 -19.39
CA THR A 625 13.72 42.23 -20.31
C THR A 625 12.41 42.63 -19.62
N LEU A 626 12.17 42.15 -18.39
CA LEU A 626 10.93 42.39 -17.66
C LEU A 626 10.85 43.83 -17.13
N ASN A 627 9.85 44.58 -17.61
CA ASN A 627 9.58 45.94 -17.16
C ASN A 627 8.14 46.05 -16.63
N HIS A 628 7.94 45.63 -15.38
CA HIS A 628 6.65 45.62 -14.69
C HIS A 628 6.80 46.24 -13.29
N PRO A 629 5.88 47.09 -12.80
CA PRO A 629 6.02 47.77 -11.51
C PRO A 629 6.11 46.83 -10.30
N ASN A 630 5.65 45.58 -10.40
CA ASN A 630 5.72 44.60 -9.32
C ASN A 630 6.82 43.54 -9.52
N ILE A 631 7.80 43.79 -10.39
CA ILE A 631 8.99 42.94 -10.59
C ILE A 631 10.24 43.79 -10.29
N VAL A 632 11.24 43.24 -9.59
CA VAL A 632 12.51 43.94 -9.34
C VAL A 632 13.24 44.20 -10.66
N ARG A 633 13.63 45.45 -10.91
CA ARG A 633 14.31 45.80 -12.15
C ARG A 633 15.80 45.50 -12.09
N ILE A 634 16.30 44.65 -13.00
CA ILE A 634 17.74 44.51 -13.26
C ILE A 634 18.22 45.73 -14.06
N PHE A 635 19.41 46.24 -13.72
CA PHE A 635 20.05 47.38 -14.39
C PHE A 635 21.32 47.00 -15.16
N ASP A 636 22.03 45.97 -14.72
CA ASP A 636 23.30 45.54 -15.29
C ASP A 636 23.64 44.10 -14.84
N ALA A 637 24.44 43.41 -15.62
CA ALA A 637 25.04 42.12 -15.26
C ALA A 637 26.41 41.99 -15.90
N GLY A 638 27.41 41.53 -15.15
CA GLY A 638 28.78 41.44 -15.64
C GLY A 638 29.66 40.57 -14.76
N GLU A 639 30.95 40.60 -15.07
CA GLU A 639 32.00 39.84 -14.40
C GLU A 639 33.21 40.73 -14.16
N GLU A 640 33.84 40.58 -12.99
CA GLU A 640 35.16 41.16 -12.73
C GLU A 640 35.87 40.31 -11.65
N ASN A 641 37.18 40.07 -11.81
CA ASN A 641 38.01 39.33 -10.86
C ASN A 641 37.39 37.97 -10.44
N ASP A 642 36.89 37.21 -11.43
CA ASP A 642 36.25 35.89 -11.31
C ASP A 642 35.00 35.85 -10.39
N VAL A 643 34.39 37.03 -10.17
CA VAL A 643 33.08 37.19 -9.52
C VAL A 643 32.06 37.65 -10.56
N ALA A 644 31.04 36.83 -10.78
CA ALA A 644 29.87 37.22 -11.55
C ALA A 644 28.93 38.09 -10.68
N TYR A 645 28.37 39.15 -11.24
CA TYR A 645 27.48 40.07 -10.54
C TYR A 645 26.26 40.50 -11.34
N ILE A 646 25.17 40.81 -10.63
CA ILE A 646 23.94 41.40 -11.17
C ILE A 646 23.60 42.62 -10.31
N ALA A 647 23.52 43.80 -10.93
CA ALA A 647 23.10 45.04 -10.29
C ALA A 647 21.62 45.32 -10.58
N MET A 648 20.83 45.55 -9.53
CA MET A 648 19.38 45.66 -9.58
C MET A 648 18.84 46.80 -8.70
N GLU A 649 17.55 47.07 -8.83
CA GLU A 649 16.78 48.01 -8.01
C GLU A 649 16.99 47.73 -6.51
N LEU A 650 17.40 48.75 -5.75
CA LEU A 650 17.47 48.66 -4.30
C LEU A 650 16.05 48.78 -3.71
N LEU A 651 15.54 47.70 -3.15
CA LEU A 651 14.20 47.64 -2.56
C LEU A 651 14.23 48.04 -1.08
N ASP A 652 13.61 49.17 -0.73
CA ASP A 652 13.50 49.62 0.67
C ASP A 652 12.25 49.02 1.34
N GLY A 653 12.43 47.82 1.88
CA GLY A 653 11.36 46.99 2.43
C GLY A 653 11.90 45.74 3.12
N HIS A 654 11.05 44.73 3.30
CA HIS A 654 11.45 43.39 3.75
C HIS A 654 10.62 42.30 3.07
N ASP A 655 11.08 41.05 3.15
CA ASP A 655 10.39 39.88 2.60
C ASP A 655 9.10 39.53 3.37
N LEU A 656 8.32 38.57 2.84
CA LEU A 656 7.10 38.08 3.46
C LEU A 656 7.31 36.90 4.44
N ILE A 657 8.53 36.36 4.64
CA ILE A 657 8.78 35.26 5.61
C ILE A 657 8.40 35.71 7.02
N ARG A 658 8.57 37.00 7.33
CA ARG A 658 8.16 37.59 8.61
C ARG A 658 6.68 37.33 8.95
N TYR A 659 5.84 37.11 7.94
CA TYR A 659 4.40 36.88 8.07
C TYR A 659 3.97 35.41 7.89
N THR A 660 4.92 34.46 7.82
CA THR A 660 4.61 33.01 7.71
C THR A 660 4.53 32.28 9.05
N VAL A 661 4.51 33.01 10.17
CA VAL A 661 4.42 32.44 11.52
C VAL A 661 3.13 32.91 12.22
N LYS A 662 2.45 32.00 12.94
CA LYS A 662 1.11 32.23 13.51
C LYS A 662 0.95 33.51 14.33
N ASN A 663 1.99 33.91 15.07
CA ASN A 663 1.97 35.10 15.92
C ASN A 663 2.24 36.41 15.16
N ALA A 664 2.40 36.36 13.83
CA ALA A 664 2.68 37.51 12.98
C ALA A 664 1.95 37.43 11.62
N LEU A 665 0.84 36.71 11.50
CA LEU A 665 0.07 36.64 10.24
C LEU A 665 -0.48 38.02 9.85
N LEU A 666 -0.56 38.27 8.54
CA LEU A 666 -1.22 39.45 7.99
C LEU A 666 -2.75 39.31 8.05
N PRO A 667 -3.49 40.44 8.08
CA PRO A 667 -4.92 40.48 7.78
C PRO A 667 -5.22 39.77 6.45
N VAL A 668 -6.29 38.97 6.42
CA VAL A 668 -6.64 38.10 5.26
C VAL A 668 -6.83 38.94 4.00
N ASP A 669 -7.47 40.10 4.12
CA ASP A 669 -7.68 41.03 3.01
C ASP A 669 -6.36 41.50 2.38
N LYS A 670 -5.34 41.78 3.20
CA LYS A 670 -3.98 42.11 2.74
C LYS A 670 -3.22 40.92 2.16
N VAL A 671 -3.41 39.71 2.68
CA VAL A 671 -2.84 38.51 2.04
C VAL A 671 -3.43 38.33 0.64
N LEU A 672 -4.75 38.46 0.46
CA LEU A 672 -5.37 38.32 -0.87
C LEU A 672 -4.95 39.46 -1.82
N GLU A 673 -4.87 40.70 -1.32
CA GLU A 673 -4.41 41.87 -2.09
C GLU A 673 -2.98 41.68 -2.62
N TYR A 674 -2.04 41.30 -1.74
CA TYR A 674 -0.63 41.11 -2.11
C TYR A 674 -0.43 39.90 -3.04
N ILE A 675 -1.10 38.77 -2.79
CA ILE A 675 -0.96 37.57 -3.63
C ILE A 675 -1.62 37.77 -5.00
N ALA A 676 -2.71 38.54 -5.12
CA ALA A 676 -3.26 38.92 -6.42
C ALA A 676 -2.29 39.79 -7.24
N ILE A 677 -1.55 40.70 -6.60
CA ILE A 677 -0.50 41.52 -7.26
C ILE A 677 0.67 40.65 -7.73
N VAL A 678 1.09 39.65 -6.94
CA VAL A 678 2.12 38.69 -7.38
C VAL A 678 1.61 37.84 -8.54
N ALA A 679 0.36 37.39 -8.52
CA ALA A 679 -0.23 36.57 -9.59
C ALA A 679 -0.28 37.34 -10.93
N ASP A 680 -0.62 38.62 -10.94
CA ASP A 680 -0.55 39.46 -12.16
C ASP A 680 0.90 39.67 -12.65
N ALA A 681 1.86 39.86 -11.73
CA ALA A 681 3.27 40.01 -12.08
C ALA A 681 3.84 38.74 -12.73
N LEU A 682 3.41 37.56 -12.26
CA LEU A 682 3.75 36.28 -12.89
C LEU A 682 3.06 36.11 -14.25
N ASP A 683 1.80 36.51 -14.38
CA ASP A 683 1.08 36.51 -15.66
C ASP A 683 1.82 37.32 -16.74
N TYR A 684 2.33 38.51 -16.38
CA TYR A 684 3.16 39.34 -17.25
C TYR A 684 4.45 38.62 -17.69
N ALA A 685 5.17 37.98 -16.76
CA ALA A 685 6.40 37.25 -17.08
C ALA A 685 6.13 36.01 -17.94
N HIS A 686 5.07 35.24 -17.62
CA HIS A 686 4.66 34.05 -18.37
C HIS A 686 4.30 34.36 -19.82
N ARG A 687 3.66 35.52 -20.08
CA ARG A 687 3.39 36.01 -21.44
C ARG A 687 4.66 36.34 -22.24
N GLN A 688 5.78 36.62 -21.58
CA GLN A 688 7.09 36.80 -22.21
C GLN A 688 7.92 35.51 -22.25
N GLY A 689 7.32 34.36 -21.90
CA GLY A 689 7.99 33.05 -21.89
C GLY A 689 8.91 32.81 -20.69
N ILE A 690 8.95 33.72 -19.72
CA ILE A 690 9.83 33.66 -18.55
C ILE A 690 9.06 33.06 -17.38
N VAL A 691 9.61 32.00 -16.77
CA VAL A 691 9.04 31.26 -15.64
C VAL A 691 10.00 31.38 -14.47
N HIS A 692 9.51 31.73 -13.28
CA HIS A 692 10.31 32.11 -12.12
C HIS A 692 10.92 30.88 -11.41
N ARG A 693 10.16 29.80 -11.27
CA ARG A 693 10.56 28.48 -10.73
C ARG A 693 10.94 28.43 -9.25
N ASP A 694 11.02 29.57 -8.55
CA ASP A 694 11.39 29.67 -7.13
C ASP A 694 10.48 30.66 -6.38
N ILE A 695 9.15 30.53 -6.53
CA ILE A 695 8.19 31.37 -5.82
C ILE A 695 8.03 30.91 -4.38
N LYS A 696 8.31 31.82 -3.44
CA LYS A 696 8.23 31.64 -1.99
C LYS A 696 8.18 33.02 -1.31
N PRO A 697 7.69 33.13 -0.06
CA PRO A 697 7.65 34.38 0.70
C PRO A 697 8.99 35.13 0.82
N ALA A 698 10.13 34.43 0.75
CA ALA A 698 11.47 35.02 0.73
C ALA A 698 11.78 35.86 -0.53
N ASN A 699 11.11 35.55 -1.64
CA ASN A 699 11.34 36.17 -2.96
C ASN A 699 10.25 37.21 -3.29
N VAL A 700 9.41 37.57 -2.31
CA VAL A 700 8.36 38.60 -2.43
C VAL A 700 8.62 39.66 -1.37
N MET A 701 8.89 40.88 -1.80
CA MET A 701 9.24 42.02 -0.95
C MET A 701 8.03 42.94 -0.77
N LEU A 702 7.75 43.31 0.48
CA LEU A 702 6.85 44.40 0.87
C LEU A 702 7.68 45.65 1.13
N LEU A 703 7.48 46.68 0.30
CA LEU A 703 8.11 47.98 0.40
C LEU A 703 7.45 48.86 1.48
N LYS A 704 8.18 49.88 1.97
CA LYS A 704 7.66 50.84 2.96
C LYS A 704 6.48 51.71 2.46
N ASP A 705 6.29 51.82 1.16
CA ASP A 705 5.14 52.50 0.54
C ASP A 705 3.89 51.59 0.41
N GLY A 706 3.99 50.32 0.85
CA GLY A 706 2.95 49.30 0.71
C GLY A 706 2.99 48.53 -0.62
N GLY A 707 3.94 48.86 -1.51
CA GLY A 707 4.12 48.18 -2.79
C GLY A 707 4.70 46.77 -2.65
N ILE A 708 4.25 45.85 -3.52
CA ILE A 708 4.82 44.50 -3.63
C ILE A 708 5.79 44.44 -4.83
N ARG A 709 6.94 43.78 -4.63
CA ARG A 709 7.92 43.45 -5.68
C ARG A 709 8.29 41.98 -5.62
N VAL A 710 8.23 41.29 -6.77
CA VAL A 710 8.78 39.94 -6.94
C VAL A 710 10.27 40.05 -7.29
N ALA A 711 11.12 39.34 -6.55
CA ALA A 711 12.57 39.33 -6.71
C ALA A 711 13.10 37.93 -7.05
N ASP A 712 14.40 37.84 -7.37
CA ASP A 712 15.12 36.57 -7.58
C ASP A 712 14.47 35.60 -8.60
N PHE A 713 14.22 36.09 -9.82
CA PHE A 713 13.70 35.31 -10.96
C PHE A 713 14.65 34.18 -11.40
N GLY A 714 14.60 33.05 -10.70
CA GLY A 714 15.03 31.74 -11.21
C GLY A 714 16.52 31.51 -11.47
N ILE A 715 17.41 32.40 -11.01
CA ILE A 715 18.89 32.41 -11.22
C ILE A 715 19.61 31.27 -10.44
N ALA A 716 18.96 30.10 -10.36
CA ALA A 716 18.99 29.27 -9.16
C ALA A 716 18.65 27.77 -9.38
N ARG A 717 19.00 27.14 -10.53
CA ARG A 717 18.86 25.67 -10.67
C ARG A 717 20.04 24.91 -11.28
N ILE A 718 21.21 25.17 -10.72
CA ILE A 718 22.49 24.53 -11.09
C ILE A 718 22.70 23.14 -10.46
N THR A 719 22.22 22.88 -9.24
CA THR A 719 22.54 21.66 -8.48
C THR A 719 21.52 20.52 -8.60
N ALA A 720 20.24 20.81 -8.91
CA ALA A 720 19.15 19.83 -8.86
C ALA A 720 19.10 18.81 -10.03
N SER A 721 20.18 18.67 -10.81
CA SER A 721 20.35 17.59 -11.81
C SER A 721 21.55 16.69 -11.51
N SER A 722 22.42 17.05 -10.54
CA SER A 722 23.53 16.23 -10.09
C SER A 722 23.15 15.50 -8.80
N LYS A 723 22.98 14.17 -8.87
CA LYS A 723 22.76 13.32 -7.68
C LYS A 723 24.05 13.18 -6.87
N THR A 724 24.37 14.17 -6.03
CA THR A 724 25.47 14.09 -5.07
C THR A 724 25.04 13.30 -3.83
N ALA A 725 25.91 12.41 -3.35
CA ALA A 725 25.59 11.41 -2.32
C ALA A 725 25.75 11.93 -0.87
N THR A 726 25.56 13.25 -0.64
CA THR A 726 25.93 13.94 0.61
C THR A 726 24.77 14.67 1.30
N GLY A 727 23.52 14.40 0.91
CA GLY A 727 22.30 14.71 1.70
C GLY A 727 21.86 16.17 1.81
N THR A 728 22.78 17.14 1.68
CA THR A 728 22.51 18.56 1.89
C THR A 728 21.89 19.22 0.65
N VAL A 729 20.58 19.09 0.47
CA VAL A 729 19.82 19.89 -0.51
C VAL A 729 19.74 21.34 -0.02
N MET A 730 20.46 22.23 -0.69
CA MET A 730 20.59 23.63 -0.29
C MET A 730 19.38 24.47 -0.74
N GLY A 731 18.24 24.25 -0.08
CA GLY A 731 16.98 24.98 -0.31
C GLY A 731 15.78 24.25 0.30
N THR A 732 14.72 24.97 0.67
CA THR A 732 13.51 24.38 1.25
C THR A 732 12.57 23.90 0.12
N PRO A 733 12.41 22.58 -0.12
CA PRO A 733 11.67 22.10 -1.29
C PRO A 733 10.15 22.18 -1.14
N SER A 734 9.63 22.60 0.02
CA SER A 734 8.19 22.65 0.33
C SER A 734 7.31 23.44 -0.65
N TYR A 735 7.90 24.36 -1.42
CA TYR A 735 7.20 25.17 -2.43
C TYR A 735 7.27 24.60 -3.85
N MET A 736 8.02 23.51 -4.08
CA MET A 736 8.15 22.91 -5.41
C MET A 736 6.81 22.33 -5.88
N SER A 737 6.54 22.44 -7.17
CA SER A 737 5.40 21.80 -7.82
C SER A 737 5.65 20.30 -8.11
N PRO A 738 4.59 19.47 -8.24
CA PRO A 738 4.70 18.05 -8.59
C PRO A 738 5.57 17.78 -9.82
N GLU A 739 5.47 18.62 -10.85
CA GLU A 739 6.25 18.52 -12.07
C GLU A 739 7.74 18.91 -11.89
N GLN A 740 8.06 19.85 -11.00
CA GLN A 740 9.44 20.15 -10.63
C GLN A 740 10.09 18.99 -9.86
N VAL A 741 9.33 18.37 -8.93
CA VAL A 741 9.76 17.18 -8.17
C VAL A 741 9.96 15.98 -9.08
N ALA A 742 9.03 15.75 -10.02
CA ALA A 742 9.10 14.66 -10.99
C ALA A 742 10.09 14.91 -12.16
N GLY A 743 10.80 16.04 -12.18
CA GLY A 743 11.75 16.39 -13.26
C GLY A 743 11.12 16.57 -14.64
N ARG A 744 9.81 16.87 -14.70
CA ARG A 744 9.04 17.05 -15.93
C ARG A 744 9.23 18.48 -16.48
N LYS A 745 8.66 18.77 -17.66
CA LYS A 745 8.67 20.13 -18.23
C LYS A 745 7.93 21.09 -17.29
N VAL A 746 8.63 22.15 -16.88
CA VAL A 746 8.14 23.21 -15.98
C VAL A 746 7.62 24.38 -16.82
N ASP A 747 6.42 24.85 -16.54
CA ASP A 747 5.79 26.02 -17.16
C ASP A 747 5.18 26.96 -16.10
N GLY A 748 4.51 28.05 -16.51
CA GLY A 748 3.98 29.05 -15.60
C GLY A 748 3.03 28.50 -14.51
N ARG A 749 2.35 27.37 -14.77
CA ARG A 749 1.44 26.72 -13.81
C ARG A 749 2.17 26.07 -12.63
N SER A 750 3.49 25.92 -12.73
CA SER A 750 4.36 25.58 -11.59
C SER A 750 4.50 26.76 -10.63
N ASP A 751 4.73 27.98 -11.15
CA ASP A 751 4.82 29.18 -10.32
C ASP A 751 3.49 29.48 -9.60
N LEU A 752 2.35 29.22 -10.25
CA LEU A 752 1.01 29.38 -9.65
C LEU A 752 0.74 28.37 -8.53
N PHE A 753 1.25 27.13 -8.65
CA PHE A 753 1.22 26.16 -7.55
C PHE A 753 2.06 26.65 -6.36
N SER A 754 3.31 27.05 -6.61
CA SER A 754 4.21 27.60 -5.59
C SER A 754 3.66 28.86 -4.92
N LEU A 755 2.99 29.75 -5.68
CA LEU A 755 2.27 30.90 -5.13
C LEU A 755 1.08 30.48 -4.26
N THR A 756 0.37 29.42 -4.62
CA THR A 756 -0.74 28.90 -3.80
C THR A 756 -0.24 28.24 -2.51
N VAL A 757 0.94 27.60 -2.52
CA VAL A 757 1.62 27.15 -1.29
C VAL A 757 1.97 28.33 -0.39
N ALA A 758 2.51 29.42 -0.96
CA ALA A 758 2.80 30.64 -0.21
C ALA A 758 1.53 31.31 0.36
N LEU A 759 0.43 31.33 -0.40
CA LEU A 759 -0.88 31.80 0.06
C LEU A 759 -1.39 30.99 1.26
N TYR A 760 -1.34 29.66 1.19
CA TYR A 760 -1.74 28.77 2.29
C TYR A 760 -0.94 29.08 3.57
N GLU A 761 0.38 29.26 3.43
CA GLU A 761 1.28 29.52 4.56
C GLU A 761 1.08 30.92 5.17
N LEU A 762 0.85 31.96 4.35
CA LEU A 762 0.57 33.33 4.82
C LEU A 762 -0.81 33.47 5.50
N LEU A 763 -1.75 32.56 5.23
CA LEU A 763 -3.07 32.53 5.86
C LEU A 763 -3.10 31.77 7.19
N THR A 764 -2.25 30.75 7.36
CA THR A 764 -2.32 29.78 8.47
C THR A 764 -1.08 29.74 9.38
N GLY A 765 0.06 30.24 8.91
CA GLY A 765 1.36 30.08 9.56
C GLY A 765 1.94 28.66 9.46
N GLU A 766 1.44 27.83 8.54
CA GLU A 766 1.89 26.45 8.32
C GLU A 766 1.90 26.08 6.83
N LYS A 767 2.78 25.16 6.44
CA LYS A 767 2.85 24.64 5.06
C LYS A 767 1.87 23.50 4.84
N PRO A 768 1.25 23.38 3.64
CA PRO A 768 0.35 22.28 3.30
C PRO A 768 1.08 20.92 3.26
N PHE A 769 2.38 20.90 2.94
CA PHE A 769 3.23 19.70 2.93
C PHE A 769 4.40 19.90 3.90
N LYS A 770 4.54 19.01 4.89
CA LYS A 770 5.43 19.18 6.05
C LYS A 770 6.61 18.20 6.08
N GLY A 771 6.52 17.07 5.38
CA GLY A 771 7.63 16.16 5.13
C GLY A 771 8.01 15.18 6.25
N GLY A 772 7.69 15.47 7.52
CA GLY A 772 8.16 14.63 8.62
C GLY A 772 9.69 14.57 8.67
N ASP A 773 10.25 13.41 9.00
CA ASP A 773 11.68 13.24 9.30
C ASP A 773 12.62 13.22 8.08
N GLY A 774 12.11 13.37 6.84
CA GLY A 774 12.92 13.16 5.64
C GLY A 774 12.46 13.89 4.38
N ILE A 775 13.43 14.41 3.63
CA ILE A 775 13.21 15.13 2.37
C ILE A 775 12.49 14.27 1.30
N GLY A 776 12.72 12.96 1.27
CA GLY A 776 12.02 12.04 0.36
C GLY A 776 10.51 12.01 0.61
N THR A 777 10.09 12.03 1.88
CA THR A 777 8.69 12.06 2.30
C THR A 777 8.03 13.41 1.96
N LEU A 778 8.77 14.53 2.06
CA LEU A 778 8.29 15.84 1.60
C LEU A 778 8.05 15.86 0.08
N LEU A 779 8.99 15.32 -0.70
CA LEU A 779 8.84 15.22 -2.16
C LEU A 779 7.68 14.28 -2.55
N PHE A 780 7.45 13.20 -1.80
CA PHE A 780 6.29 12.32 -1.98
C PHE A 780 4.96 13.05 -1.68
N GLN A 781 4.87 13.76 -0.56
CA GLN A 781 3.69 14.58 -0.19
C GLN A 781 3.37 15.62 -1.26
N ILE A 782 4.39 16.32 -1.77
CA ILE A 782 4.24 17.27 -2.87
C ILE A 782 3.71 16.59 -4.14
N ALA A 783 4.23 15.42 -4.51
CA ALA A 783 3.83 14.71 -5.71
C ALA A 783 2.40 14.11 -5.63
N ASN A 784 2.06 13.45 -4.52
CA ASN A 784 0.93 12.53 -4.44
C ASN A 784 -0.17 12.98 -3.46
N ASP A 785 0.20 13.31 -2.22
CA ASP A 785 -0.79 13.44 -1.13
C ASP A 785 -1.64 14.71 -1.24
N PRO A 786 -2.96 14.68 -0.98
CA PRO A 786 -3.77 15.88 -0.93
C PRO A 786 -3.27 16.83 0.17
N HIS A 787 -3.41 18.14 -0.02
CA HIS A 787 -3.16 19.09 1.07
C HIS A 787 -4.27 19.00 2.13
N PRO A 788 -4.00 19.35 3.39
CA PRO A 788 -5.04 19.51 4.40
C PRO A 788 -6.04 20.60 3.99
N ASP A 789 -7.29 20.48 4.43
CA ASP A 789 -8.27 21.56 4.29
C ASP A 789 -7.84 22.74 5.16
N ILE A 790 -7.65 23.90 4.54
CA ILE A 790 -7.25 25.14 5.23
C ILE A 790 -8.20 25.50 6.38
N ARG A 791 -9.49 25.18 6.26
CA ARG A 791 -10.51 25.43 7.31
C ARG A 791 -10.28 24.64 8.60
N THR A 792 -9.50 23.56 8.56
CA THR A 792 -9.13 22.78 9.76
C THR A 792 -7.99 23.43 10.56
N LEU A 793 -7.21 24.32 9.94
CA LEU A 793 -6.17 25.11 10.59
C LEU A 793 -6.66 26.51 10.97
N ARG A 794 -7.66 27.03 10.24
CA ARG A 794 -8.19 28.38 10.39
C ARG A 794 -9.63 28.47 9.88
N ASP A 795 -10.59 28.49 10.80
CA ASP A 795 -12.02 28.37 10.53
C ASP A 795 -12.71 29.71 10.18
N ASP A 796 -12.11 30.86 10.49
CA ASP A 796 -12.62 32.21 10.13
C ASP A 796 -12.51 32.56 8.63
N LEU A 797 -11.89 31.70 7.81
CA LEU A 797 -11.73 31.93 6.37
C LEU A 797 -13.05 31.70 5.58
N PRO A 798 -13.28 32.41 4.45
CA PRO A 798 -14.42 32.15 3.58
C PRO A 798 -14.35 30.79 2.86
N SER A 799 -15.50 30.26 2.44
CA SER A 799 -15.62 29.03 1.64
C SER A 799 -14.89 29.15 0.30
N GLU A 800 -14.94 30.32 -0.31
CA GLU A 800 -14.43 30.61 -1.66
C GLU A 800 -12.89 30.52 -1.66
N LEU A 801 -12.26 30.90 -0.55
CA LEU A 801 -10.81 30.84 -0.38
C LEU A 801 -10.30 29.39 -0.29
N LYS A 802 -11.09 28.47 0.27
CA LYS A 802 -10.81 27.03 0.20
C LYS A 802 -10.82 26.57 -1.27
N THR A 803 -11.87 26.88 -2.04
CA THR A 803 -11.98 26.48 -3.44
C THR A 803 -10.86 27.04 -4.33
N ILE A 804 -10.40 28.27 -4.07
CA ILE A 804 -9.23 28.85 -4.76
C ILE A 804 -7.96 28.04 -4.46
N ILE A 805 -7.76 27.65 -3.21
CA ILE A 805 -6.58 26.87 -2.77
C ILE A 805 -6.63 25.43 -3.30
N ASP A 806 -7.77 24.76 -3.19
CA ASP A 806 -8.02 23.42 -3.76
C ASP A 806 -7.62 23.37 -5.24
N LYS A 807 -8.04 24.39 -6.01
CA LYS A 807 -7.74 24.51 -7.43
C LYS A 807 -6.26 24.86 -7.70
N GLY A 808 -5.66 25.76 -6.92
CA GLY A 808 -4.25 26.13 -7.10
C GLY A 808 -3.26 25.01 -6.74
N LEU A 809 -3.62 24.15 -5.78
CA LEU A 809 -2.80 23.01 -5.31
C LEU A 809 -3.15 21.67 -5.99
N ALA A 810 -4.06 21.66 -6.97
CA ALA A 810 -4.40 20.46 -7.72
C ALA A 810 -3.15 19.83 -8.38
N LYS A 811 -2.92 18.52 -8.17
CA LYS A 811 -1.67 17.87 -8.57
C LYS A 811 -1.43 17.93 -10.09
N ASN A 812 -2.47 17.73 -10.90
CA ASN A 812 -2.42 17.84 -12.36
C ASN A 812 -2.41 19.32 -12.80
N PRO A 813 -1.38 19.82 -13.52
CA PRO A 813 -1.35 21.19 -14.02
C PRO A 813 -2.55 21.59 -14.89
N GLY A 814 -3.21 20.64 -15.57
CA GLY A 814 -4.42 20.91 -16.36
C GLY A 814 -5.67 21.23 -15.53
N GLN A 815 -5.67 20.93 -14.23
CA GLN A 815 -6.79 21.24 -13.31
C GLN A 815 -6.59 22.58 -12.56
N ARG A 816 -5.37 23.12 -12.57
CA ARG A 816 -5.03 24.39 -11.91
C ARG A 816 -5.59 25.62 -12.66
N TYR A 817 -5.39 26.80 -12.08
CA TYR A 817 -5.40 28.04 -12.86
C TYR A 817 -4.37 27.95 -14.00
N GLN A 818 -4.76 28.30 -15.22
CA GLN A 818 -3.88 28.21 -16.39
C GLN A 818 -3.08 29.50 -16.61
N ARG A 819 -3.52 30.64 -16.04
CA ARG A 819 -2.87 31.95 -16.10
C ARG A 819 -2.88 32.62 -14.72
N GLY A 820 -1.93 33.51 -14.46
CA GLY A 820 -1.85 34.26 -13.21
C GLY A 820 -3.02 35.23 -13.04
N ALA A 821 -3.48 35.85 -14.12
CA ALA A 821 -4.65 36.73 -14.12
C ALA A 821 -5.94 36.00 -13.69
N ASP A 822 -6.07 34.69 -13.97
CA ASP A 822 -7.23 33.89 -13.57
C ASP A 822 -7.26 33.71 -12.04
N LEU A 823 -6.09 33.47 -11.43
CA LEU A 823 -5.92 33.37 -9.97
C LEU A 823 -6.11 34.73 -9.29
N ALA A 824 -5.50 35.80 -9.84
CA ALA A 824 -5.64 37.16 -9.33
C ALA A 824 -7.10 37.64 -9.34
N THR A 825 -7.86 37.29 -10.39
CA THR A 825 -9.30 37.56 -10.49
C THR A 825 -10.08 36.83 -9.39
N ALA A 826 -9.82 35.54 -9.17
CA ALA A 826 -10.52 34.77 -8.14
C ALA A 826 -10.25 35.31 -6.71
N LEU A 827 -9.00 35.68 -6.41
CA LEU A 827 -8.61 36.30 -5.15
C LEU A 827 -9.29 37.66 -4.93
N ARG A 828 -9.42 38.48 -5.99
CA ARG A 828 -10.15 39.74 -5.96
C ARG A 828 -11.65 39.57 -5.73
N SER A 829 -12.27 38.54 -6.32
CA SER A 829 -13.68 38.22 -6.07
C SER A 829 -13.93 37.79 -4.62
N ALA A 830 -13.07 36.95 -4.03
CA ALA A 830 -13.15 36.59 -2.62
C ALA A 830 -12.94 37.80 -1.69
N LEU A 831 -12.00 38.69 -2.04
CA LEU A 831 -11.78 39.96 -1.34
C LEU A 831 -12.98 40.91 -1.40
N ALA A 832 -13.69 40.96 -2.52
CA ALA A 832 -14.92 41.73 -2.67
C ALA A 832 -16.08 41.14 -1.83
N GLY A 833 -16.25 39.81 -1.85
CA GLY A 833 -17.27 39.11 -1.06
C GLY A 833 -17.12 39.36 0.45
N MET A 834 -15.90 39.26 0.99
CA MET A 834 -15.63 39.59 2.40
C MET A 834 -16.00 41.04 2.75
N LYS A 835 -15.72 41.99 1.85
CA LYS A 835 -16.05 43.41 2.06
C LYS A 835 -17.56 43.70 1.96
N ALA A 836 -18.31 42.91 1.20
CA ALA A 836 -19.77 43.01 1.13
C ALA A 836 -20.46 42.49 2.42
N GLY A 837 -20.11 41.29 2.89
CA GLY A 837 -20.69 40.73 4.13
C GLY A 837 -20.38 41.56 5.39
N ALA A 838 -19.21 42.21 5.42
CA ALA A 838 -18.84 43.17 6.46
C ALA A 838 -19.75 44.42 6.48
N LEU A 839 -20.35 44.81 5.35
CA LEU A 839 -21.27 45.97 5.26
C LEU A 839 -22.70 45.62 5.68
N GLU A 840 -23.21 44.43 5.35
CA GLU A 840 -24.52 43.96 5.86
C GLU A 840 -24.55 43.87 7.39
N THR A 841 -23.40 43.52 8.01
CA THR A 841 -23.28 43.37 9.48
C THR A 841 -23.40 44.70 10.24
N ILE A 842 -23.34 45.85 9.56
CA ILE A 842 -23.31 47.20 10.18
C ILE A 842 -24.70 47.88 10.20
N LEU A 843 -25.70 47.35 9.49
CA LEU A 843 -27.07 47.88 9.49
C LEU A 843 -27.87 47.36 10.69
N PRO A 844 -28.39 48.23 11.58
CA PRO A 844 -29.15 47.79 12.74
C PRO A 844 -30.57 47.33 12.35
N ALA A 845 -30.85 46.04 12.48
CA ALA A 845 -32.20 45.50 12.33
C ALA A 845 -33.15 46.04 13.42
N ALA A 846 -34.38 46.37 13.04
CA ALA A 846 -35.37 46.98 13.94
C ALA A 846 -36.05 45.93 14.85
N PRO A 847 -36.41 46.27 16.11
CA PRO A 847 -36.93 45.30 17.07
C PRO A 847 -38.47 45.23 17.16
N ASN A 848 -39.06 44.13 16.68
CA ASN A 848 -40.28 43.47 17.21
C ASN A 848 -40.54 42.16 16.41
N GLU A 849 -41.29 41.14 16.88
CA GLU A 849 -42.11 41.00 18.10
C GLU A 849 -42.03 39.54 18.65
N GLU A 850 -42.89 39.16 19.61
CA GLU A 850 -42.66 38.09 20.58
C GLU A 850 -43.33 36.70 20.36
N ARG A 851 -42.72 35.66 20.97
CA ARG A 851 -43.30 34.40 21.53
C ARG A 851 -43.94 33.34 20.59
N ARG A 852 -43.31 32.14 20.56
CA ARG A 852 -43.78 30.91 21.25
C ARG A 852 -42.76 29.74 21.14
N PRO A 853 -42.57 28.92 22.20
CA PRO A 853 -41.75 27.69 22.19
C PRO A 853 -42.65 26.41 22.07
N PRO A 854 -42.14 25.17 22.04
CA PRO A 854 -42.15 24.34 20.83
C PRO A 854 -43.11 23.13 20.88
N GLN A 855 -43.37 22.50 19.73
CA GLN A 855 -44.11 21.22 19.64
C GLN A 855 -43.49 20.20 18.68
N PHE A 856 -43.13 19.07 19.27
CA PHE A 856 -43.28 17.66 18.83
C PHE A 856 -43.74 17.34 17.39
N VAL A 857 -43.05 16.40 16.73
CA VAL A 857 -43.48 15.75 15.47
C VAL A 857 -43.19 14.23 15.52
N PRO A 858 -44.21 13.36 15.38
CA PRO A 858 -44.08 11.89 15.31
C PRO A 858 -44.42 11.39 13.85
N PRO A 859 -44.65 10.09 13.50
CA PRO A 859 -44.01 9.47 12.32
C PRO A 859 -44.97 9.16 11.12
N PRO A 860 -44.45 8.63 9.99
CA PRO A 860 -45.23 8.40 8.76
C PRO A 860 -45.67 6.93 8.49
N GLU A 861 -46.97 6.74 8.17
CA GLU A 861 -47.62 5.57 7.54
C GLU A 861 -49.04 6.01 7.07
N ARG A 862 -49.79 5.42 6.10
CA ARG A 862 -49.55 4.44 5.00
C ARG A 862 -50.82 4.42 4.08
N THR A 863 -50.71 3.93 2.84
CA THR A 863 -51.77 3.25 2.00
C THR A 863 -52.83 4.04 1.18
N GLU A 864 -52.59 4.13 -0.15
CA GLU A 864 -53.38 3.66 -1.33
C GLU A 864 -54.91 3.90 -1.60
N GLU A 865 -55.28 3.67 -2.88
CA GLU A 865 -56.58 3.34 -3.52
C GLU A 865 -57.63 4.43 -3.95
N ARG A 866 -57.42 4.94 -5.17
CA ARG A 866 -58.29 4.76 -6.37
C ARG A 866 -59.84 4.95 -6.28
N THR A 867 -60.36 5.97 -6.99
CA THR A 867 -61.61 5.88 -7.80
C THR A 867 -61.77 7.05 -8.81
N LEU A 868 -62.64 6.88 -9.81
CA LEU A 868 -63.04 7.82 -10.88
C LEU A 868 -64.60 7.92 -10.89
N PRO A 869 -65.29 8.99 -11.41
CA PRO A 869 -65.09 9.54 -12.77
C PRO A 869 -65.39 11.05 -13.01
N MET A 870 -65.52 11.40 -14.30
CA MET A 870 -65.85 12.67 -15.01
C MET A 870 -67.23 13.30 -14.63
N PRO A 871 -67.68 14.51 -15.12
CA PRO A 871 -67.26 15.25 -16.34
C PRO A 871 -67.31 16.82 -16.34
N ALA A 872 -67.08 17.39 -17.55
CA ALA A 872 -67.66 18.64 -18.12
C ALA A 872 -66.86 19.97 -18.14
N VAL A 873 -66.34 20.28 -19.35
CA VAL A 873 -66.03 21.59 -19.98
C VAL A 873 -67.37 22.29 -20.35
N PRO A 874 -67.58 23.64 -20.26
CA PRO A 874 -67.06 24.68 -21.22
C PRO A 874 -66.81 26.11 -20.65
N VAL A 875 -66.52 27.20 -21.38
CA VAL A 875 -65.69 27.59 -22.57
C VAL A 875 -65.77 29.14 -22.69
N ALA A 876 -64.66 29.82 -23.01
CA ALA A 876 -64.49 31.17 -23.61
C ALA A 876 -65.27 32.42 -23.12
N ASP A 877 -64.65 33.60 -23.30
CA ASP A 877 -65.11 34.55 -24.33
C ASP A 877 -63.89 35.29 -24.95
N ALA A 878 -64.07 36.03 -26.05
CA ALA A 878 -62.97 36.43 -26.96
C ALA A 878 -62.87 37.96 -27.29
N PRO A 879 -62.52 38.48 -28.51
CA PRO A 879 -61.46 39.48 -28.65
C PRO A 879 -61.92 40.84 -29.26
N PRO A 880 -61.00 41.77 -29.64
CA PRO A 880 -60.55 41.81 -31.04
C PRO A 880 -59.06 42.21 -31.30
N GLN A 881 -58.66 42.16 -32.58
CA GLN A 881 -57.34 42.50 -33.19
C GLN A 881 -57.35 43.97 -33.75
N PRO A 882 -56.44 44.51 -34.64
CA PRO A 882 -55.30 43.91 -35.39
C PRO A 882 -54.04 44.79 -35.73
N ALA A 883 -53.11 44.18 -36.51
CA ALA A 883 -52.26 44.74 -37.61
C ALA A 883 -50.91 45.50 -37.33
N THR A 884 -49.86 45.51 -38.21
CA THR A 884 -49.42 44.67 -39.38
C THR A 884 -48.00 45.07 -39.93
N ALA A 885 -47.14 44.09 -40.32
CA ALA A 885 -45.97 44.10 -41.28
C ALA A 885 -44.75 45.08 -41.05
N ALA A 886 -43.58 45.02 -41.75
CA ALA A 886 -43.09 44.27 -42.93
C ALA A 886 -41.53 44.07 -43.00
N GLU A 887 -41.04 43.44 -44.09
CA GLU A 887 -39.65 42.97 -44.46
C GLU A 887 -39.02 43.85 -45.62
N PRO A 888 -37.94 43.53 -46.41
CA PRO A 888 -36.78 42.58 -46.33
C PRO A 888 -35.37 43.10 -46.88
N GLU A 889 -34.32 42.23 -46.81
CA GLU A 889 -33.18 42.00 -47.78
C GLU A 889 -32.19 43.13 -48.25
N PRO A 890 -31.04 42.85 -48.99
CA PRO A 890 -30.58 41.62 -49.67
C PRO A 890 -29.09 41.16 -49.46
N ALA A 891 -28.73 40.02 -50.08
CA ALA A 891 -27.37 39.44 -50.22
C ALA A 891 -26.73 39.76 -51.61
N PRO A 892 -25.72 39.05 -52.21
CA PRO A 892 -25.00 37.77 -51.93
C PRO A 892 -23.46 37.99 -51.66
N GLN A 893 -22.42 37.14 -51.89
CA GLN A 893 -22.13 35.92 -52.69
C GLN A 893 -20.93 35.08 -52.12
N VAL A 894 -20.87 33.76 -52.41
CA VAL A 894 -19.73 32.95 -53.01
C VAL A 894 -18.32 32.95 -52.33
N GLU A 895 -17.52 31.86 -52.14
CA GLU A 895 -17.50 30.46 -52.66
C GLU A 895 -16.76 29.42 -51.76
N MET A 896 -16.98 28.12 -52.04
CA MET A 896 -16.13 26.89 -51.93
C MET A 896 -15.37 26.39 -50.66
N ALA A 897 -15.55 25.08 -50.41
CA ALA A 897 -14.78 24.09 -49.62
C ALA A 897 -14.70 24.28 -48.07
N ALA A 898 -15.22 23.42 -47.17
CA ALA A 898 -15.35 21.93 -47.10
C ALA A 898 -14.01 21.21 -46.80
N GLU A 899 -13.85 20.25 -45.88
CA GLU A 899 -14.75 19.48 -44.96
C GLU A 899 -13.92 19.04 -43.71
N LEU A 900 -14.37 18.83 -42.46
CA LEU A 900 -15.67 18.64 -41.78
C LEU A 900 -16.32 17.23 -41.94
N GLU A 901 -16.82 16.53 -40.90
CA GLU A 901 -16.77 16.76 -39.45
C GLU A 901 -16.92 15.45 -38.60
N ALA A 902 -17.38 15.59 -37.36
CA ALA A 902 -17.53 14.64 -36.26
C ALA A 902 -18.66 13.57 -36.48
N VAL A 903 -18.58 12.40 -35.81
CA VAL A 903 -19.42 11.97 -34.64
C VAL A 903 -20.92 11.75 -34.92
N GLU A 904 -21.47 10.58 -34.54
CA GLU A 904 -22.53 10.41 -33.51
C GLU A 904 -22.82 8.90 -33.26
N SER A 905 -23.72 8.57 -32.32
CA SER A 905 -24.03 7.23 -31.80
C SER A 905 -25.53 7.05 -31.51
N VAL A 906 -26.12 5.92 -31.91
CA VAL A 906 -27.51 5.53 -31.58
C VAL A 906 -27.57 4.01 -31.31
N GLU A 907 -28.51 3.58 -30.46
CA GLU A 907 -28.73 2.22 -29.97
C GLU A 907 -30.22 1.84 -30.10
N LEU A 908 -30.57 0.62 -30.55
CA LEU A 908 -31.65 -0.26 -30.01
C LEU A 908 -32.09 -1.42 -30.95
N ALA A 909 -32.46 -2.53 -30.29
CA ALA A 909 -33.52 -3.52 -30.61
C ALA A 909 -33.32 -4.70 -31.62
N GLU A 910 -33.40 -5.91 -31.01
CA GLU A 910 -34.11 -7.15 -31.42
C GLU A 910 -33.55 -8.14 -32.48
N GLU A 911 -33.88 -9.42 -32.21
CA GLU A 911 -33.49 -10.70 -32.84
C GLU A 911 -34.76 -11.35 -33.46
N PRO A 912 -34.72 -12.33 -34.40
CA PRO A 912 -34.33 -13.71 -34.05
C PRO A 912 -33.71 -14.61 -35.18
N GLU A 913 -33.27 -15.81 -34.79
CA GLU A 913 -32.92 -16.98 -35.62
C GLU A 913 -34.19 -17.78 -36.10
N PRO A 914 -34.18 -18.93 -36.87
CA PRO A 914 -33.16 -20.02 -36.88
C PRO A 914 -32.98 -20.95 -38.15
N VAL A 915 -32.09 -21.97 -38.01
CA VAL A 915 -32.13 -23.37 -38.59
C VAL A 915 -31.76 -23.71 -40.07
N ALA A 916 -30.63 -24.45 -40.20
CA ALA A 916 -30.23 -25.64 -41.01
C ALA A 916 -30.77 -25.99 -42.43
N GLU A 917 -29.92 -26.56 -43.32
CA GLU A 917 -29.71 -28.04 -43.54
C GLU A 917 -28.51 -28.31 -44.51
N ALA A 918 -28.25 -29.56 -45.00
CA ALA A 918 -26.89 -30.00 -45.40
C ALA A 918 -26.71 -30.86 -46.70
N GLU A 919 -25.44 -30.89 -47.18
CA GLU A 919 -24.78 -31.88 -48.08
C GLU A 919 -25.18 -31.94 -49.60
N PRO A 920 -24.39 -32.54 -50.55
CA PRO A 920 -23.51 -33.72 -50.39
C PRO A 920 -22.09 -33.74 -51.07
N THR A 921 -21.49 -34.93 -50.95
CA THR A 921 -20.23 -35.57 -51.43
C THR A 921 -20.07 -35.73 -52.98
N ALA A 922 -18.96 -36.17 -53.62
CA ALA A 922 -17.53 -36.48 -53.30
C ALA A 922 -16.68 -36.64 -54.62
N GLU A 923 -15.53 -37.37 -54.57
CA GLU A 923 -14.66 -37.86 -55.69
C GLU A 923 -13.68 -36.86 -56.37
N THR A 924 -12.54 -37.23 -57.01
CA THR A 924 -11.30 -37.97 -56.58
C THR A 924 -10.12 -37.62 -57.54
N GLU A 925 -8.87 -38.00 -57.24
CA GLU A 925 -7.64 -37.70 -58.04
C GLU A 925 -7.51 -38.51 -59.37
N PRO A 926 -6.56 -38.18 -60.29
CA PRO A 926 -5.17 -38.70 -60.22
C PRO A 926 -4.05 -37.75 -60.78
N SER A 927 -2.82 -38.26 -60.94
CA SER A 927 -1.53 -37.56 -61.16
C SER A 927 -0.86 -37.78 -62.54
N VAL A 928 0.26 -37.06 -62.84
CA VAL A 928 1.51 -37.45 -63.60
C VAL A 928 2.42 -36.22 -63.94
N GLU A 929 3.68 -36.45 -64.35
CA GLU A 929 4.86 -35.54 -64.43
C GLU A 929 5.10 -34.81 -65.78
N ALA A 930 6.10 -33.88 -65.86
CA ALA A 930 7.14 -33.79 -66.94
C ALA A 930 8.13 -32.58 -66.85
N GLU A 931 9.45 -32.84 -67.03
CA GLU A 931 10.49 -32.18 -67.91
C GLU A 931 10.74 -30.63 -67.92
N LEU A 932 11.91 -30.05 -68.31
CA LEU A 932 13.27 -30.51 -68.73
C LEU A 932 14.33 -29.36 -68.63
N ALA A 933 15.62 -29.66 -68.89
CA ALA A 933 16.74 -28.69 -69.07
C ALA A 933 17.84 -29.21 -70.04
N PRO A 934 18.69 -28.32 -70.58
CA PRO A 934 20.14 -28.54 -70.83
C PRO A 934 20.98 -27.28 -70.46
N GLU A 935 22.33 -27.14 -70.48
CA GLU A 935 23.61 -27.93 -70.46
C GLU A 935 24.68 -26.88 -69.96
N GLU A 936 26.01 -27.00 -69.84
CA GLU A 936 27.18 -27.86 -70.18
C GLU A 936 28.29 -27.49 -69.11
N VAL A 937 29.49 -28.04 -68.87
CA VAL A 937 30.43 -29.04 -69.46
C VAL A 937 31.11 -29.85 -68.31
N VAL A 938 32.33 -30.39 -68.49
CA VAL A 938 33.08 -31.37 -67.64
C VAL A 938 34.61 -31.33 -67.98
N PRO A 939 35.56 -32.21 -67.51
CA PRO A 939 35.55 -33.32 -66.51
C PRO A 939 36.77 -33.41 -65.53
N GLU A 940 36.82 -34.49 -64.72
CA GLU A 940 37.94 -35.45 -64.44
C GLU A 940 38.05 -35.83 -62.92
N MET A 941 37.38 -36.89 -62.42
CA MET A 941 37.80 -38.32 -62.24
C MET A 941 38.94 -38.58 -61.22
N ALA A 942 38.97 -39.63 -60.36
CA ALA A 942 38.08 -40.79 -60.07
C ALA A 942 37.93 -40.98 -58.51
N ASP A 943 37.81 -42.11 -57.80
CA ASP A 943 37.87 -43.58 -58.03
C ASP A 943 37.19 -44.38 -56.84
N GLU A 944 37.25 -45.72 -56.77
CA GLU A 944 36.48 -46.60 -55.83
C GLU A 944 37.28 -47.43 -54.75
N ALA A 945 36.51 -48.08 -53.84
CA ALA A 945 36.74 -49.39 -53.18
C ALA A 945 37.27 -49.54 -51.70
N GLU A 946 36.82 -50.65 -51.07
CA GLU A 946 37.16 -51.23 -49.74
C GLU A 946 37.63 -52.72 -49.93
N PRO A 947 37.94 -53.54 -48.88
CA PRO A 947 38.75 -53.36 -47.65
C PRO A 947 39.82 -54.50 -47.45
N THR A 948 40.48 -54.51 -46.26
CA THR A 948 41.07 -55.66 -45.48
C THR A 948 42.60 -55.75 -45.21
N LEU A 949 42.90 -55.94 -43.91
CA LEU A 949 43.96 -56.73 -43.20
C LEU A 949 45.49 -56.61 -43.45
N GLU A 950 46.19 -56.44 -42.31
CA GLU A 950 47.50 -56.99 -41.86
C GLU A 950 48.90 -56.48 -42.32
N ALA A 951 49.80 -56.49 -41.31
CA ALA A 951 51.26 -56.75 -41.34
C ALA A 951 52.34 -55.67 -41.70
N ALA A 952 52.84 -55.01 -40.64
CA ALA A 952 54.23 -55.16 -40.10
C ALA A 952 55.47 -54.34 -40.61
N VAL A 953 56.50 -54.37 -39.74
CA VAL A 953 57.96 -54.14 -39.89
C VAL A 953 58.58 -52.80 -39.41
N GLU A 954 59.67 -52.96 -38.64
CA GLU A 954 60.63 -52.02 -37.99
C GLU A 954 61.72 -51.48 -38.97
N PRO A 955 62.86 -50.81 -38.60
CA PRO A 955 63.49 -50.49 -37.29
C PRO A 955 63.89 -48.97 -37.14
N GLU A 956 64.76 -48.46 -36.24
CA GLU A 956 65.76 -49.01 -35.30
C GLU A 956 66.10 -48.03 -34.13
N SER A 957 66.94 -48.50 -33.18
CA SER A 957 67.90 -47.76 -32.32
C SER A 957 67.62 -47.54 -30.80
N VAL A 958 67.97 -48.56 -29.99
CA VAL A 958 69.00 -48.56 -28.91
C VAL A 958 69.17 -47.24 -28.11
N ALA A 959 69.06 -47.15 -26.77
CA ALA A 959 69.22 -48.12 -25.66
C ALA A 959 68.21 -47.83 -24.49
N ALA A 960 68.29 -48.29 -23.21
CA ALA A 960 69.38 -48.89 -22.42
C ALA A 960 68.90 -49.72 -21.19
N THR A 961 69.88 -50.18 -20.40
CA THR A 961 69.92 -50.96 -19.15
C THR A 961 69.54 -50.17 -17.86
N GLU A 962 69.28 -50.72 -16.65
CA GLU A 962 69.57 -52.05 -16.03
C GLU A 962 68.34 -52.74 -15.33
N GLU A 963 68.56 -53.97 -14.84
CA GLU A 963 67.61 -54.97 -14.26
C GLU A 963 67.94 -55.25 -12.75
N PRO A 964 67.55 -56.34 -12.01
CA PRO A 964 66.72 -57.54 -12.30
C PRO A 964 65.67 -58.00 -11.22
N ALA A 965 64.93 -59.09 -11.52
CA ALA A 965 64.44 -60.17 -10.62
C ALA A 965 63.40 -59.89 -9.48
N ALA A 966 62.67 -60.88 -8.89
CA ALA A 966 62.13 -62.20 -9.34
C ALA A 966 61.18 -62.80 -8.24
N GLU A 967 60.55 -63.95 -8.54
CA GLU A 967 59.91 -64.97 -7.64
C GLU A 967 58.57 -64.70 -6.90
N GLU A 968 57.70 -65.73 -6.91
CA GLU A 968 56.69 -66.07 -5.89
C GLU A 968 57.32 -67.12 -4.92
N PRO A 969 56.99 -67.19 -3.60
CA PRO A 969 55.71 -67.75 -3.14
C PRO A 969 55.18 -67.19 -1.79
N ALA A 970 54.15 -67.84 -1.24
CA ALA A 970 53.45 -67.47 0.00
C ALA A 970 54.16 -67.90 1.31
N VAL A 971 53.71 -67.35 2.47
CA VAL A 971 53.30 -68.12 3.68
C VAL A 971 52.70 -67.21 4.79
N GLU A 972 51.77 -67.82 5.55
CA GLU A 972 51.01 -67.34 6.73
C GLU A 972 51.86 -67.31 8.05
N PRO A 973 51.35 -67.14 9.31
CA PRO A 973 49.97 -67.13 9.87
C PRO A 973 49.67 -65.85 10.72
N VAL A 974 48.63 -65.66 11.58
CA VAL A 974 47.71 -66.49 12.41
C VAL A 974 46.42 -65.67 12.69
N ALA A 975 45.22 -66.18 13.03
CA ALA A 975 44.39 -67.32 12.59
C ALA A 975 43.00 -67.25 13.32
N GLU A 976 41.97 -67.91 12.78
CA GLU A 976 40.73 -68.43 13.45
C GLU A 976 39.72 -67.47 14.18
N ALA A 977 38.39 -67.70 14.19
CA ALA A 977 37.52 -68.63 13.44
C ALA A 977 35.99 -68.33 13.61
N THR A 978 35.16 -68.71 12.62
CA THR A 978 33.69 -69.07 12.72
C THR A 978 32.66 -68.04 13.27
N ALA A 979 31.32 -68.13 13.16
CA ALA A 979 30.29 -68.77 12.29
C ALA A 979 28.88 -68.36 12.84
N GLU A 980 27.72 -68.42 12.18
CA GLU A 980 27.31 -68.46 10.75
C GLU A 980 25.76 -68.24 10.64
N ALA A 981 25.29 -67.60 9.55
CA ALA A 981 23.90 -67.51 9.03
C ALA A 981 22.77 -66.80 9.84
N ALA A 982 21.72 -66.40 9.08
CA ALA A 982 20.32 -66.06 9.41
C ALA A 982 19.86 -64.59 9.24
N ALA A 983 18.57 -64.41 8.93
CA ALA A 983 17.91 -63.11 8.69
C ALA A 983 16.59 -63.01 9.50
N VAL A 984 16.35 -61.85 10.13
CA VAL A 984 15.13 -61.53 10.91
C VAL A 984 14.86 -60.01 10.90
N GLU A 985 13.60 -59.64 10.64
CA GLU A 985 12.92 -58.41 11.13
C GLU A 985 11.87 -58.84 12.20
N PRO A 986 11.22 -57.94 12.97
CA PRO A 986 11.69 -56.70 13.64
C PRO A 986 11.30 -56.72 15.16
N VAL A 987 10.69 -55.64 15.69
CA VAL A 987 9.93 -55.51 16.98
C VAL A 987 10.67 -54.94 18.23
N SER A 988 9.86 -54.32 19.11
CA SER A 988 10.12 -53.56 20.35
C SER A 988 10.34 -54.47 21.61
N ALA A 989 10.50 -54.05 22.88
CA ALA A 989 10.02 -52.84 23.59
C ALA A 989 10.63 -52.58 25.01
N ALA A 990 10.45 -51.34 25.50
CA ALA A 990 10.09 -50.95 26.89
C ALA A 990 11.08 -50.99 28.10
N ALA A 991 10.72 -50.14 29.10
CA ALA A 991 11.09 -50.12 30.53
C ALA A 991 12.47 -49.54 30.99
N PHE A 992 12.63 -48.93 32.20
CA PHE A 992 11.80 -48.02 33.04
C PHE A 992 12.66 -47.46 34.24
N VAL A 993 12.12 -46.52 35.06
CA VAL A 993 12.54 -46.11 36.45
C VAL A 993 13.57 -44.95 36.65
N SER A 994 13.06 -43.76 37.05
CA SER A 994 13.47 -42.82 38.16
C SER A 994 14.91 -42.24 38.28
N ASP A 995 15.18 -41.09 38.95
CA ASP A 995 14.39 -40.18 39.82
C ASP A 995 14.98 -38.73 39.93
N LYS A 996 14.23 -37.81 40.58
CA LYS A 996 14.64 -36.63 41.42
C LYS A 996 14.90 -35.19 40.89
N THR A 997 13.88 -34.33 41.11
CA THR A 997 13.87 -33.03 41.87
C THR A 997 14.80 -31.85 41.50
N ILE A 998 14.47 -30.54 41.62
CA ILE A 998 13.30 -29.72 42.13
C ILE A 998 13.46 -28.28 41.51
N THR A 999 12.45 -27.62 40.89
CA THR A 999 11.32 -26.81 41.47
C THR A 999 11.81 -25.53 42.20
N MET A 1000 11.34 -24.27 42.03
CA MET A 1000 10.13 -23.55 41.51
C MET A 1000 10.58 -22.08 41.09
N PRO A 1001 9.76 -21.01 40.83
CA PRO A 1001 8.30 -20.86 40.64
C PRO A 1001 7.81 -19.97 39.46
N VAL A 1002 6.48 -19.91 39.29
CA VAL A 1002 5.70 -18.99 38.43
C VAL A 1002 4.46 -18.52 39.25
N PRO A 1003 3.98 -17.26 39.16
CA PRO A 1003 2.74 -16.84 39.83
C PRO A 1003 1.49 -17.35 39.11
N ALA A 1004 0.48 -17.78 39.86
CA ALA A 1004 -0.79 -18.29 39.34
C ALA A 1004 -1.93 -17.26 39.50
N VAL A 1005 -2.95 -17.36 38.64
CA VAL A 1005 -4.27 -16.75 38.83
C VAL A 1005 -5.31 -17.87 38.78
N SER A 1006 -6.13 -17.97 39.82
CA SER A 1006 -7.15 -19.01 39.99
C SER A 1006 -8.56 -18.48 39.72
N VAL A 1007 -9.37 -19.27 39.01
CA VAL A 1007 -10.83 -19.08 38.93
C VAL A 1007 -11.50 -19.80 40.11
N ALA A 1008 -12.62 -19.27 40.60
CA ALA A 1008 -13.54 -19.91 41.55
C ALA A 1008 -14.99 -19.55 41.19
N GLU A 1009 -15.95 -20.36 41.65
CA GLU A 1009 -17.30 -20.46 41.06
C GLU A 1009 -18.40 -19.63 41.77
N ASP A 1010 -19.46 -19.36 41.00
CA ASP A 1010 -20.89 -19.12 41.35
C ASP A 1010 -21.32 -18.50 42.70
N ALA A 1011 -22.11 -17.41 42.62
CA ALA A 1011 -23.46 -17.34 43.21
C ALA A 1011 -24.31 -16.12 42.78
N PHE A 1012 -25.64 -16.36 42.67
CA PHE A 1012 -26.78 -15.45 42.52
C PHE A 1012 -26.72 -14.04 43.16
N ALA A 1013 -27.24 -13.01 42.46
CA ALA A 1013 -28.35 -12.12 42.90
C ALA A 1013 -28.70 -11.00 41.87
N GLU A 1014 -29.90 -10.41 41.98
CA GLU A 1014 -30.40 -9.31 41.13
C GLU A 1014 -29.94 -7.90 41.57
N PRO A 1015 -29.96 -6.88 40.68
CA PRO A 1015 -29.48 -5.53 40.98
C PRO A 1015 -30.52 -4.61 41.63
N ALA A 1016 -30.06 -3.68 42.47
CA ALA A 1016 -30.83 -2.55 43.00
C ALA A 1016 -30.20 -1.21 42.60
N ALA A 1017 -31.01 -0.14 42.56
CA ALA A 1017 -30.73 1.09 41.83
C ALA A 1017 -30.09 2.23 42.66
N GLU A 1018 -29.88 3.35 41.94
CA GLU A 1018 -29.95 4.75 42.39
C GLU A 1018 -28.73 5.52 42.94
N SER A 1019 -28.61 6.75 42.37
CA SER A 1019 -27.94 7.94 42.91
C SER A 1019 -26.40 7.96 43.02
N GLY A 1020 -25.72 9.13 42.96
CA GLY A 1020 -26.22 10.47 42.60
C GLY A 1020 -25.35 11.61 43.17
N GLY A 1021 -25.26 12.74 42.45
CA GLY A 1021 -24.47 13.93 42.84
C GLY A 1021 -22.98 13.81 42.49
N MET A 1022 -22.30 14.72 41.77
CA MET A 1022 -22.38 16.19 41.62
C MET A 1022 -22.00 16.99 42.86
N ARG A 1023 -20.76 17.50 42.91
CA ARG A 1023 -20.37 18.92 43.05
C ARG A 1023 -18.82 19.05 42.93
N ILE A 1024 -18.21 20.04 42.26
CA ILE A 1024 -18.11 21.50 42.58
C ILE A 1024 -17.25 21.69 43.86
N GLU A 1025 -16.16 22.48 43.89
CA GLU A 1025 -15.69 23.53 42.97
C GLU A 1025 -14.20 23.95 43.15
N LEU A 1026 -13.72 24.83 42.26
CA LEU A 1026 -12.73 25.91 42.46
C LEU A 1026 -11.43 25.67 43.29
N GLY A 1027 -10.29 25.94 42.64
CA GLY A 1027 -9.54 27.13 43.05
C GLY A 1027 -8.00 27.02 43.20
N PRO A 1028 -7.27 28.17 43.18
CA PRO A 1028 -5.94 28.18 42.56
C PRO A 1028 -4.81 28.90 43.34
N ARG A 1029 -3.55 28.68 42.88
CA ARG A 1029 -2.39 29.61 42.75
C ARG A 1029 -1.05 29.05 43.26
N SER A 1030 0.03 29.38 42.51
CA SER A 1030 1.45 29.62 42.90
C SER A 1030 2.16 28.75 43.96
N GLY A 1031 3.41 28.30 43.78
CA GLY A 1031 4.37 28.48 42.68
C GLY A 1031 5.83 28.64 43.18
N ILE A 1032 6.78 28.77 42.24
CA ILE A 1032 8.22 29.14 42.40
C ILE A 1032 9.19 28.03 42.92
N GLY A 1033 10.28 27.83 42.17
CA GLY A 1033 11.54 27.19 42.61
C GLY A 1033 11.57 25.64 42.56
N GLY A 1034 12.68 24.98 42.25
CA GLY A 1034 14.02 25.44 41.83
C GLY A 1034 14.88 24.25 41.37
N ALA A 1035 15.97 24.48 40.63
CA ALA A 1035 16.76 23.40 40.02
C ALA A 1035 17.83 22.79 40.96
N GLY A 1036 18.09 21.48 40.84
CA GLY A 1036 19.24 20.81 41.47
C GLY A 1036 19.12 19.29 41.54
N ALA A 1037 19.96 18.55 40.80
CA ALA A 1037 20.16 17.11 40.96
C ALA A 1037 21.46 16.84 41.73
N PRO A 1038 21.52 15.74 42.51
CA PRO A 1038 22.43 14.63 42.15
C PRO A 1038 21.83 13.22 42.43
N PRO A 1039 22.46 12.13 41.93
CA PRO A 1039 21.90 10.77 41.97
C PRO A 1039 22.19 9.97 43.27
N PRO A 1040 21.41 8.92 43.57
CA PRO A 1040 21.61 8.03 44.72
C PRO A 1040 22.59 6.86 44.47
N PRO A 1041 23.26 6.32 45.51
CA PRO A 1041 24.16 5.16 45.43
C PRO A 1041 23.49 3.80 45.79
N PRO A 1042 24.13 2.65 45.45
CA PRO A 1042 23.79 1.27 45.87
C PRO A 1042 24.45 0.88 47.23
N PRO A 1043 24.34 -0.36 47.77
CA PRO A 1043 23.66 -1.58 47.31
C PRO A 1043 22.43 -1.92 48.21
N PRO A 1044 22.29 -2.99 49.06
CA PRO A 1044 23.16 -4.11 49.48
C PRO A 1044 22.83 -5.46 48.76
N LYS A 1045 22.62 -6.56 49.50
CA LYS A 1045 22.39 -7.95 49.02
C LYS A 1045 21.60 -8.79 50.03
N GLU A 1046 21.10 -9.94 49.54
CA GLU A 1046 20.93 -11.25 50.22
C GLU A 1046 19.71 -11.58 51.12
N ALA A 1047 19.25 -12.84 50.93
CA ALA A 1047 18.55 -13.76 51.85
C ALA A 1047 17.12 -13.45 52.35
N ALA A 1048 16.12 -13.98 51.62
CA ALA A 1048 15.19 -15.01 52.14
C ALA A 1048 14.59 -15.81 50.97
#